data_AF-A0A1Y2AJR5-F1
#
_entry.id   AF-A0A1Y2AJR5-F1
#
_cell.length_a   1.000
_cell.length_b   1.000
_cell.length_c   1.000
_cell.angle_alpha   90.00
_cell.angle_beta   90.00
_cell.angle_gamma   90.00
#
_symmetry.space_group_name_H-M   'P 1'
#
loop_
_entity.id
_entity.type
_entity.pdbx_description
1 polymer ?
#
loop_
_entity_poly.entity_id
_entity_poly.type
_entity_poly.pdbx_seq_one_letter_code
_entity_poly.pdbx_strand_id
1 'polypeptide(L)'
;MLEYDESRKLYTDDYKLHNTPNVKTAIVCSEEDINQPDDVKDTIVFWNTSNLNEIFSTIIYMDAFPIWYNQQKEKGHRFCLRIEAVGWDKNVSEDINCDDPERKHLCPDLIILGTTQFTYRYYRDETINLNKYFRNYFKKEGKSLESMLNKYAHYDYRIDNNWLAVPIISDYRTLRFNKKTFDYCINKGYDLHYPPPFSDYWGSNYKETWTWEKAFEYAEIIYKCTGKPGFKIVGSKSEDTKLFIIICQSLGIPFIVEENEVKKCGFRNNPEYINKLSIVKKLFENHYIEEWLDRSAIDHWKNSPYPKNIDEQPTFPLLDSYADINTMTVNGLMFDVSTTYDLPDCKYCYMPGTSSFQGGSGIVITKNSKFPDELFEYIEVLINGKNPYLQNLNNYITPYEKVYGNLCSTLYEKKSKKEYCNSLLNVDGIFPYYYNTDSGTNVIYLKHIITDLDKQISIINSNRDFYSGVYTCGEKASYEEKTFTFSDQYKLELPVDKDKTIILKSMEDIKDQTHPCNIFQESLEKSKPIQFPYNTFSEINAFELKSPISLLLAHLYYKHNDTNEGSFESIINECCDIIDDALLPRCKGHTKIKFKLGECNEQNELRDITYLNCKLTDNDDLQRELECPYISSKNFKGLFLTIISLIAIIIEIFIIVIVIKFRNEKCILLSGFEFLFFLILSSLILDISVYFWVGEAVKYKCILKIWTMIIGITGLISSYSIKSEIIISIYNNKKLTQSNYKMRTYLLYVIIFIFQLILLTWWTFTHKGVEERESYIKDVGSYKYNACSIGNENILTLIFLIDYTLLVISIIMSYRGRNIPTEFNYSKKIFFTSLLSALLMTVYYLAVTSTVEKNLPYFIVLILVLVITLYINFTFIGEKLLMLFNLDNESMTSLISLLTSEESKKNG
;
A
#
# COMPACT_ATOMS: atom_id res chain seq x y z
N MET A 1 -25.06 -41.99 -5.18
CA MET A 1 -25.90 -41.33 -6.20
C MET A 1 -26.78 -40.36 -5.47
N LEU A 2 -26.79 -39.09 -5.87
CA LEU A 2 -27.66 -38.06 -5.30
C LEU A 2 -28.85 -37.89 -6.24
N GLU A 3 -30.06 -37.83 -5.69
CA GLU A 3 -31.27 -37.60 -6.47
C GLU A 3 -31.64 -36.11 -6.44
N TYR A 4 -31.85 -35.53 -7.62
CA TYR A 4 -32.16 -34.10 -7.77
C TYR A 4 -33.67 -33.90 -7.98
N ASP A 5 -34.30 -33.08 -7.14
CA ASP A 5 -35.71 -32.72 -7.27
C ASP A 5 -35.83 -31.44 -8.12
N GLU A 6 -36.18 -31.59 -9.40
CA GLU A 6 -36.38 -30.48 -10.34
C GLU A 6 -37.44 -29.46 -9.87
N SER A 7 -38.42 -29.90 -9.08
CA SER A 7 -39.49 -29.02 -8.60
C SER A 7 -39.00 -28.10 -7.47
N ARG A 8 -38.17 -28.64 -6.58
CA ARG A 8 -37.55 -27.90 -5.47
C ARG A 8 -36.23 -27.24 -5.87
N LYS A 9 -35.62 -27.71 -6.96
CA LYS A 9 -34.30 -27.31 -7.45
C LYS A 9 -33.18 -27.59 -6.45
N LEU A 10 -33.30 -28.67 -5.68
CA LEU A 10 -32.39 -29.09 -4.61
C LEU A 10 -32.21 -30.61 -4.65
N TYR A 11 -31.11 -31.12 -4.10
CA TYR A 11 -30.96 -32.56 -3.87
C TYR A 11 -31.90 -33.04 -2.75
N THR A 12 -32.51 -34.21 -2.93
CA THR A 12 -33.38 -34.84 -1.91
C THR A 12 -32.56 -35.35 -0.70
N ASP A 13 -31.28 -35.65 -0.93
CA ASP A 13 -30.31 -36.14 0.06
C ASP A 13 -29.54 -35.02 0.80
N ASP A 14 -29.97 -33.77 0.72
CA ASP A 14 -29.28 -32.60 1.29
C ASP A 14 -28.88 -32.81 2.77
N TYR A 15 -29.78 -33.37 3.58
CA TYR A 15 -29.50 -33.69 4.99
C TYR A 15 -28.32 -34.67 5.17
N LYS A 16 -28.13 -35.64 4.26
CA LYS A 16 -26.98 -36.56 4.35
C LYS A 16 -25.68 -35.83 4.02
N LEU A 17 -25.70 -34.95 3.02
CA LEU A 17 -24.55 -34.15 2.65
C LEU A 17 -24.15 -33.22 3.80
N HIS A 18 -25.13 -32.53 4.40
CA HIS A 18 -24.95 -31.68 5.58
C HIS A 18 -24.20 -32.36 6.73
N ASN A 19 -24.45 -33.65 6.95
CA ASN A 19 -23.88 -34.42 8.06
C ASN A 19 -22.62 -35.21 7.68
N THR A 20 -22.03 -34.99 6.51
CA THR A 20 -20.80 -35.68 6.10
C THR A 20 -19.57 -34.88 6.53
N PRO A 21 -18.81 -35.32 7.57
CA PRO A 21 -17.65 -34.60 8.04
C PRO A 21 -16.40 -34.88 7.18
N ASN A 22 -15.37 -34.04 7.32
CA ASN A 22 -14.04 -34.21 6.74
C ASN A 22 -14.03 -34.32 5.20
N VAL A 23 -14.94 -33.63 4.52
CA VAL A 23 -14.96 -33.63 3.06
C VAL A 23 -14.02 -32.55 2.56
N LYS A 24 -12.88 -33.00 2.02
CA LYS A 24 -11.92 -32.12 1.36
C LYS A 24 -12.35 -31.73 -0.05
N THR A 25 -12.90 -32.69 -0.79
CA THR A 25 -13.25 -32.54 -2.20
C THR A 25 -14.60 -33.19 -2.46
N ALA A 26 -15.48 -32.49 -3.17
CA ALA A 26 -16.74 -33.03 -3.69
C ALA A 26 -16.74 -32.96 -5.22
N ILE A 27 -17.16 -34.04 -5.89
CA ILE A 27 -17.27 -34.06 -7.35
C ILE A 27 -18.71 -34.42 -7.72
N VAL A 28 -19.35 -33.56 -8.51
CA VAL A 28 -20.71 -33.71 -9.02
C VAL A 28 -20.66 -33.85 -10.53
N CYS A 29 -21.22 -34.94 -11.04
CA CYS A 29 -21.34 -35.23 -12.47
C CYS A 29 -22.71 -35.86 -12.73
N SER A 30 -23.19 -35.78 -13.97
CA SER A 30 -24.28 -36.66 -14.39
C SER A 30 -23.82 -38.12 -14.35
N GLU A 31 -24.77 -39.05 -14.16
CA GLU A 31 -24.46 -40.49 -14.15
C GLU A 31 -23.84 -40.96 -15.47
N GLU A 32 -24.29 -40.39 -16.59
CA GLU A 32 -23.79 -40.72 -17.93
C GLU A 32 -22.35 -40.23 -18.18
N ASP A 33 -21.91 -39.18 -17.47
CA ASP A 33 -20.63 -38.51 -17.69
C ASP A 33 -19.57 -38.85 -16.64
N ILE A 34 -19.95 -39.35 -15.46
CA ILE A 34 -18.99 -39.56 -14.36
C ILE A 34 -17.84 -40.51 -14.74
N ASN A 35 -18.11 -41.50 -15.59
CA ASN A 35 -17.12 -42.48 -16.05
C ASN A 35 -16.53 -42.16 -17.44
N GLN A 36 -16.96 -41.07 -18.08
CA GLN A 36 -16.38 -40.63 -19.36
C GLN A 36 -14.97 -40.08 -19.11
N PRO A 37 -14.04 -40.29 -20.06
CA PRO A 37 -12.68 -39.76 -19.98
C PRO A 37 -12.66 -38.23 -20.13
N ASP A 38 -11.59 -37.59 -19.65
CA ASP A 38 -11.44 -36.12 -19.59
C ASP A 38 -11.34 -35.44 -20.98
N ASP A 39 -11.25 -36.20 -22.07
CA ASP A 39 -11.35 -35.68 -23.45
C ASP A 39 -12.81 -35.53 -23.92
N VAL A 40 -13.76 -36.16 -23.22
CA VAL A 40 -15.20 -36.15 -23.53
C VAL A 40 -15.97 -35.21 -22.59
N LYS A 41 -15.41 -34.91 -21.41
CA LYS A 41 -15.99 -34.00 -20.43
C LYS A 41 -14.95 -33.05 -19.86
N ASP A 42 -15.39 -31.86 -19.50
CA ASP A 42 -14.56 -30.90 -18.77
C ASP A 42 -14.90 -30.95 -17.27
N THR A 43 -13.92 -30.73 -16.41
CA THR A 43 -14.14 -30.60 -14.96
C THR A 43 -13.85 -29.17 -14.53
N ILE A 44 -14.88 -28.49 -14.02
CA ILE A 44 -14.76 -27.17 -13.42
C ILE A 44 -14.26 -27.33 -11.99
N VAL A 45 -13.22 -26.59 -11.62
CA VAL A 45 -12.69 -26.59 -10.26
C VAL A 45 -13.14 -25.33 -9.52
N PHE A 46 -13.81 -25.51 -8.39
CA PHE A 46 -14.33 -24.43 -7.57
C PHE A 46 -13.69 -24.46 -6.18
N TRP A 47 -12.94 -23.43 -5.82
CA TRP A 47 -12.43 -23.25 -4.46
C TRP A 47 -13.46 -22.56 -3.57
N ASN A 48 -13.90 -23.28 -2.54
CA ASN A 48 -14.85 -22.81 -1.55
C ASN A 48 -14.16 -22.49 -0.21
N THR A 49 -14.77 -21.58 0.55
CA THR A 49 -14.32 -21.14 1.88
C THR A 49 -14.72 -22.11 2.99
N SER A 50 -15.43 -23.20 2.67
CA SER A 50 -15.80 -24.26 3.60
C SER A 50 -14.58 -24.88 4.27
N ASN A 51 -14.63 -25.05 5.59
CA ASN A 51 -13.68 -25.88 6.32
C ASN A 51 -13.99 -27.37 6.12
N LEU A 52 -13.03 -28.26 6.43
CA LEU A 52 -13.20 -29.72 6.27
C LEU A 52 -14.42 -30.28 7.02
N ASN A 53 -14.86 -29.61 8.08
CA ASN A 53 -16.00 -30.02 8.91
C ASN A 53 -17.33 -29.39 8.48
N GLU A 54 -17.33 -28.47 7.51
CA GLU A 54 -18.45 -27.58 7.21
C GLU A 54 -18.82 -27.61 5.72
N ILE A 55 -19.07 -28.81 5.18
CA ILE A 55 -19.47 -28.97 3.77
C ILE A 55 -20.79 -28.28 3.46
N PHE A 56 -21.63 -27.95 4.45
CA PHE A 56 -22.93 -27.35 4.22
C PHE A 56 -22.89 -26.07 3.38
N SER A 57 -21.86 -25.25 3.54
CA SER A 57 -21.67 -24.03 2.75
C SER A 57 -21.35 -24.32 1.28
N THR A 58 -21.06 -25.58 0.93
CA THR A 58 -20.80 -26.06 -0.43
C THR A 58 -22.06 -26.54 -1.17
N ILE A 59 -23.05 -27.03 -0.43
CA ILE A 59 -24.20 -27.75 -0.99
C ILE A 59 -25.00 -26.86 -1.94
N ILE A 60 -25.21 -25.59 -1.61
CA ILE A 60 -26.00 -24.69 -2.45
C ILE A 60 -25.41 -24.52 -3.85
N TYR A 61 -24.07 -24.56 -3.97
CA TYR A 61 -23.41 -24.53 -5.27
C TYR A 61 -23.61 -25.84 -6.03
N MET A 62 -23.59 -26.98 -5.32
CA MET A 62 -23.91 -28.28 -5.90
C MET A 62 -25.37 -28.33 -6.38
N ASP A 63 -26.31 -27.74 -5.64
CA ASP A 63 -27.74 -27.72 -5.99
C ASP A 63 -28.03 -26.90 -7.25
N ALA A 64 -27.26 -25.84 -7.50
CA ALA A 64 -27.37 -25.03 -8.71
C ALA A 64 -26.81 -25.71 -9.96
N PHE A 65 -25.89 -26.68 -9.77
CA PHE A 65 -25.15 -27.29 -10.86
C PHE A 65 -26.03 -28.05 -11.87
N PRO A 66 -27.01 -28.90 -11.47
CA PRO A 66 -27.83 -29.64 -12.43
C PRO A 66 -28.59 -28.75 -13.43
N ILE A 67 -29.16 -27.63 -12.98
CA ILE A 67 -29.88 -26.69 -13.86
C ILE A 67 -28.94 -26.12 -14.92
N TRP A 68 -27.78 -25.65 -14.48
CA TRP A 68 -26.78 -25.11 -15.40
C TRP A 68 -26.21 -26.19 -16.32
N TYR A 69 -25.90 -27.38 -15.78
CA TYR A 69 -25.37 -28.51 -16.54
C TYR A 69 -26.32 -28.93 -17.65
N ASN A 70 -27.63 -29.01 -17.38
CA ASN A 70 -28.63 -29.35 -18.40
C ASN A 70 -28.63 -28.31 -19.54
N GLN A 71 -28.51 -27.02 -19.22
CA GLN A 71 -28.39 -25.95 -20.23
C GLN A 71 -27.12 -26.09 -21.08
N GLN A 72 -25.99 -26.47 -20.48
CA GLN A 72 -24.74 -26.70 -21.22
C GLN A 72 -24.78 -27.98 -22.06
N LYS A 73 -25.43 -29.03 -21.56
CA LYS A 73 -25.61 -30.31 -22.27
C LYS A 73 -26.38 -30.12 -23.56
N GLU A 74 -27.42 -29.28 -23.55
CA GLU A 74 -28.18 -28.90 -24.75
C GLU A 74 -27.32 -28.17 -25.81
N LYS A 75 -26.29 -27.44 -25.37
CA LYS A 75 -25.30 -26.79 -26.24
C LYS A 75 -24.19 -27.75 -26.70
N GLY A 76 -24.22 -29.01 -26.26
CA GLY A 76 -23.22 -30.04 -26.59
C GLY A 76 -22.00 -30.07 -25.67
N HIS A 77 -22.00 -29.32 -24.57
CA HIS A 77 -20.93 -29.31 -23.58
C HIS A 77 -21.26 -30.24 -22.41
N ARG A 78 -20.27 -31.01 -21.94
CA ARG A 78 -20.42 -31.92 -20.80
C ARG A 78 -19.46 -31.51 -19.71
N PHE A 79 -20.00 -31.25 -18.52
CA PHE A 79 -19.23 -30.76 -17.40
C PHE A 79 -19.41 -31.64 -16.15
N CYS A 80 -18.37 -31.68 -15.33
CA CYS A 80 -18.41 -32.05 -13.92
C CYS A 80 -18.03 -30.83 -13.07
N LEU A 81 -18.57 -30.73 -11.86
CA LEU A 81 -18.17 -29.73 -10.88
C LEU A 81 -17.38 -30.38 -9.75
N ARG A 82 -16.13 -29.96 -9.60
CA ARG A 82 -15.25 -30.34 -8.49
C ARG A 82 -15.16 -29.16 -7.54
N ILE A 83 -15.60 -29.32 -6.30
CA ILE A 83 -15.48 -28.29 -5.27
C ILE A 83 -14.42 -28.71 -4.26
N GLU A 84 -13.48 -27.81 -4.00
CA GLU A 84 -12.41 -27.98 -3.02
C GLU A 84 -12.70 -27.14 -1.77
N ALA A 85 -12.69 -27.77 -0.61
CA ALA A 85 -12.79 -27.12 0.69
C ALA A 85 -11.42 -26.58 1.11
N VAL A 86 -11.10 -25.37 0.63
CA VAL A 86 -9.78 -24.74 0.78
C VAL A 86 -9.71 -23.88 2.05
N GLY A 87 -10.83 -23.27 2.44
CA GLY A 87 -10.93 -22.41 3.61
C GLY A 87 -10.59 -20.93 3.32
N TRP A 88 -10.95 -20.04 4.24
CA TRP A 88 -10.83 -18.59 4.04
C TRP A 88 -9.40 -18.10 3.80
N ASP A 89 -8.42 -18.53 4.60
CA ASP A 89 -7.07 -17.98 4.51
C ASP A 89 -6.33 -18.48 3.25
N LYS A 90 -6.50 -19.76 2.88
CA LYS A 90 -5.84 -20.35 1.72
C LYS A 90 -6.46 -19.89 0.40
N ASN A 91 -7.78 -19.63 0.37
CA ASN A 91 -8.43 -19.04 -0.80
C ASN A 91 -7.78 -17.74 -1.26
N VAL A 92 -7.19 -16.97 -0.36
CA VAL A 92 -6.47 -15.72 -0.68
C VAL A 92 -4.99 -15.95 -0.90
N SER A 93 -4.35 -16.70 -0.01
CA SER A 93 -2.88 -16.72 0.09
C SER A 93 -2.21 -17.81 -0.74
N GLU A 94 -2.90 -18.90 -1.07
CA GLU A 94 -2.30 -20.05 -1.75
C GLU A 94 -2.03 -19.73 -3.23
N ASP A 95 -0.81 -19.95 -3.71
CA ASP A 95 -0.44 -19.63 -5.10
C ASP A 95 -1.24 -20.47 -6.10
N ILE A 96 -1.83 -19.81 -7.09
CA ILE A 96 -2.51 -20.46 -8.21
C ILE A 96 -1.47 -20.77 -9.29
N ASN A 97 -0.72 -21.85 -9.11
CA ASN A 97 0.24 -22.32 -10.10
C ASN A 97 -0.37 -23.42 -10.99
N CYS A 98 -0.92 -23.00 -12.12
CA CYS A 98 -1.55 -23.92 -13.09
C CYS A 98 -0.56 -24.48 -14.12
N ASP A 99 0.69 -24.03 -14.10
CA ASP A 99 1.76 -24.53 -14.98
C ASP A 99 2.43 -25.79 -14.41
N ASP A 100 2.32 -26.02 -13.10
CA ASP A 100 2.81 -27.23 -12.43
C ASP A 100 1.96 -28.44 -12.87
N PRO A 101 2.54 -29.44 -13.59
CA PRO A 101 1.81 -30.62 -14.06
C PRO A 101 1.15 -31.41 -12.92
N GLU A 102 1.75 -31.43 -11.73
CA GLU A 102 1.20 -32.15 -10.58
C GLU A 102 0.00 -31.43 -9.97
N ARG A 103 -0.06 -30.10 -10.07
CA ARG A 103 -1.12 -29.26 -9.49
C ARG A 103 -2.14 -28.77 -10.51
N LYS A 104 -1.94 -29.03 -11.80
CA LYS A 104 -2.82 -28.57 -12.88
C LYS A 104 -4.30 -28.94 -12.66
N HIS A 105 -4.57 -30.10 -12.06
CA HIS A 105 -5.92 -30.57 -11.76
C HIS A 105 -6.60 -29.84 -10.58
N LEU A 106 -5.85 -29.02 -9.83
CA LEU A 106 -6.34 -28.18 -8.72
C LEU A 106 -6.47 -26.71 -9.12
N CYS A 107 -6.14 -26.36 -10.37
CA CYS A 107 -6.25 -25.00 -10.88
C CYS A 107 -7.72 -24.54 -10.82
N PRO A 108 -8.07 -23.57 -9.96
CA PRO A 108 -9.44 -23.13 -9.82
C PRO A 108 -9.92 -22.40 -11.06
N ASP A 109 -11.14 -22.70 -11.49
CA ASP A 109 -11.92 -21.91 -12.43
C ASP A 109 -12.74 -20.83 -11.70
N LEU A 110 -13.26 -21.18 -10.53
CA LEU A 110 -14.04 -20.31 -9.64
C LEU A 110 -13.41 -20.26 -8.25
N ILE A 111 -13.51 -19.10 -7.60
CA ILE A 111 -13.09 -18.91 -6.20
C ILE A 111 -14.13 -18.05 -5.48
N ILE A 112 -14.54 -18.45 -4.28
CA ILE A 112 -15.25 -17.55 -3.35
C ILE A 112 -14.23 -16.79 -2.53
N LEU A 113 -14.33 -15.46 -2.56
CA LEU A 113 -13.49 -14.56 -1.79
C LEU A 113 -14.36 -13.57 -1.01
N GLY A 114 -13.84 -13.15 0.15
CA GLY A 114 -14.38 -12.05 0.93
C GLY A 114 -14.07 -10.70 0.29
N THR A 115 -14.83 -9.67 0.67
CA THR A 115 -14.67 -8.31 0.12
C THR A 115 -13.30 -7.69 0.36
N THR A 116 -12.61 -8.08 1.43
CA THR A 116 -11.24 -7.65 1.76
C THR A 116 -10.15 -8.45 1.04
N GLN A 117 -10.54 -9.49 0.30
CA GLN A 117 -9.62 -10.47 -0.28
C GLN A 117 -9.47 -10.33 -1.81
N PHE A 118 -10.43 -9.70 -2.50
CA PHE A 118 -10.43 -9.58 -3.96
C PHE A 118 -9.20 -8.86 -4.50
N THR A 119 -8.76 -7.81 -3.80
CA THR A 119 -7.65 -6.94 -4.21
C THR A 119 -6.35 -7.71 -4.34
N TYR A 120 -6.08 -8.58 -3.37
CA TYR A 120 -4.88 -9.40 -3.33
C TYR A 120 -4.73 -10.27 -4.59
N ARG A 121 -5.81 -10.95 -5.01
CA ARG A 121 -5.82 -11.80 -6.20
C ARG A 121 -5.81 -10.97 -7.50
N TYR A 122 -6.50 -9.83 -7.52
CA TYR A 122 -6.51 -8.93 -8.68
C TYR A 122 -5.13 -8.38 -9.01
N TYR A 123 -4.37 -7.88 -8.03
CA TYR A 123 -3.02 -7.35 -8.26
C TYR A 123 -1.98 -8.42 -8.60
N ARG A 124 -2.30 -9.70 -8.36
CA ARG A 124 -1.52 -10.85 -8.84
C ARG A 124 -1.91 -11.29 -10.26
N ASP A 125 -2.84 -10.60 -10.92
CA ASP A 125 -3.32 -10.90 -12.26
C ASP A 125 -3.95 -12.31 -12.36
N GLU A 126 -4.58 -12.77 -11.27
CA GLU A 126 -5.17 -14.12 -11.16
C GLU A 126 -6.67 -14.13 -11.48
N THR A 127 -7.30 -12.97 -11.65
CA THR A 127 -8.75 -12.82 -11.84
C THR A 127 -9.08 -12.13 -13.17
N ILE A 128 -10.24 -12.42 -13.75
CA ILE A 128 -10.70 -11.72 -14.97
C ILE A 128 -11.54 -10.49 -14.63
N ASN A 129 -11.59 -9.54 -15.57
CA ASN A 129 -12.50 -8.41 -15.51
C ASN A 129 -13.93 -8.81 -15.94
N LEU A 130 -14.91 -8.66 -15.04
CA LEU A 130 -16.30 -9.03 -15.27
C LEU A 130 -17.15 -7.98 -16.01
N ASN A 131 -16.58 -6.84 -16.40
CA ASN A 131 -17.31 -5.75 -17.09
C ASN A 131 -18.03 -6.21 -18.38
N LYS A 132 -17.42 -7.12 -19.16
CA LYS A 132 -18.06 -7.71 -20.36
C LYS A 132 -19.36 -8.41 -19.96
N TYR A 133 -19.30 -9.22 -18.92
CA TYR A 133 -20.39 -10.06 -18.44
C TYR A 133 -21.53 -9.26 -17.83
N PHE A 134 -21.22 -8.27 -16.99
CA PHE A 134 -22.23 -7.37 -16.43
C PHE A 134 -22.99 -6.60 -17.52
N ARG A 135 -22.30 -6.18 -18.59
CA ARG A 135 -22.95 -5.55 -19.76
C ARG A 135 -23.82 -6.53 -20.54
N ASN A 136 -23.40 -7.77 -20.70
CA ASN A 136 -24.17 -8.80 -21.38
C ASN A 136 -25.43 -9.18 -20.58
N TYR A 137 -25.29 -9.35 -19.27
CA TYR A 137 -26.41 -9.55 -18.35
C TYR A 137 -27.43 -8.41 -18.47
N PHE A 138 -26.97 -7.15 -18.46
CA PHE A 138 -27.86 -6.00 -18.64
C PHE A 138 -28.61 -6.02 -19.97
N LYS A 139 -27.95 -6.39 -21.07
CA LYS A 139 -28.61 -6.53 -22.39
C LYS A 139 -29.65 -7.64 -22.40
N LYS A 140 -29.42 -8.73 -21.68
CA LYS A 140 -30.30 -9.90 -21.59
C LYS A 140 -31.52 -9.63 -20.71
N GLU A 141 -31.31 -9.12 -19.50
CA GLU A 141 -32.35 -8.98 -18.46
C GLU A 141 -33.01 -7.59 -18.44
N GLY A 142 -32.42 -6.59 -19.12
CA GLY A 142 -32.88 -5.20 -19.11
C GLY A 142 -32.64 -4.45 -17.80
N LYS A 143 -31.96 -5.07 -16.82
CA LYS A 143 -31.57 -4.48 -15.52
C LYS A 143 -30.12 -4.79 -15.23
N SER A 144 -29.34 -3.79 -14.80
CA SER A 144 -27.94 -4.01 -14.48
C SER A 144 -27.83 -4.61 -13.08
N LEU A 145 -26.87 -5.53 -12.87
CA LEU A 145 -26.58 -6.06 -11.54
C LEU A 145 -26.27 -4.92 -10.56
N GLU A 146 -25.52 -3.91 -11.00
CA GLU A 146 -25.20 -2.72 -10.21
C GLU A 146 -26.45 -2.00 -9.68
N SER A 147 -27.50 -1.85 -10.51
CA SER A 147 -28.77 -1.23 -10.09
C SER A 147 -29.58 -2.06 -9.10
N MET A 148 -29.24 -3.34 -8.96
CA MET A 148 -29.90 -4.26 -8.04
C MET A 148 -29.13 -4.41 -6.73
N LEU A 149 -27.86 -4.01 -6.64
CA LEU A 149 -27.06 -4.15 -5.44
C LEU A 149 -27.39 -3.07 -4.41
N ASN A 150 -27.22 -3.40 -3.14
CA ASN A 150 -27.32 -2.42 -2.06
C ASN A 150 -26.34 -1.26 -2.29
N LYS A 151 -26.77 -0.04 -1.94
CA LYS A 151 -26.07 1.23 -2.19
C LYS A 151 -24.54 1.19 -2.06
N TYR A 152 -24.01 0.59 -0.99
CA TYR A 152 -22.57 0.60 -0.71
C TYR A 152 -21.84 -0.69 -1.14
N ALA A 153 -22.56 -1.74 -1.53
CA ALA A 153 -21.96 -3.02 -1.88
C ALA A 153 -20.98 -2.88 -3.07
N HIS A 154 -21.30 -2.06 -4.07
CA HIS A 154 -20.46 -1.93 -5.26
C HIS A 154 -19.01 -1.44 -4.99
N TYR A 155 -18.74 -0.74 -3.88
CA TYR A 155 -17.39 -0.30 -3.49
C TYR A 155 -16.46 -1.47 -3.12
N ASP A 156 -17.03 -2.60 -2.71
CA ASP A 156 -16.28 -3.80 -2.33
C ASP A 156 -15.85 -4.67 -3.52
N TYR A 157 -16.59 -4.59 -4.63
CA TYR A 157 -16.45 -5.52 -5.76
C TYR A 157 -15.85 -4.86 -7.02
N ARG A 158 -15.43 -3.59 -6.91
CA ARG A 158 -14.84 -2.82 -8.01
C ARG A 158 -13.44 -2.29 -7.66
N ILE A 159 -12.49 -2.49 -8.57
CA ILE A 159 -11.15 -1.87 -8.53
C ILE A 159 -10.85 -1.31 -9.92
N ASP A 160 -10.31 -0.09 -10.00
CA ASP A 160 -9.94 0.55 -11.28
C ASP A 160 -11.04 0.52 -12.36
N ASN A 161 -12.30 0.64 -11.95
CA ASN A 161 -13.50 0.49 -12.80
C ASN A 161 -13.73 -0.91 -13.38
N ASN A 162 -13.10 -1.94 -12.83
CA ASN A 162 -13.29 -3.34 -13.18
C ASN A 162 -14.11 -4.05 -12.11
N TRP A 163 -15.18 -4.74 -12.53
CA TRP A 163 -15.89 -5.69 -11.67
C TRP A 163 -15.03 -6.94 -11.48
N LEU A 164 -14.78 -7.30 -10.22
CA LEU A 164 -13.91 -8.44 -9.87
C LEU A 164 -14.68 -9.70 -9.53
N ALA A 165 -15.86 -9.55 -8.93
CA ALA A 165 -16.68 -10.66 -8.49
C ALA A 165 -18.17 -10.34 -8.61
N VAL A 166 -18.99 -11.38 -8.59
CA VAL A 166 -20.45 -11.25 -8.43
C VAL A 166 -20.81 -11.45 -6.96
N PRO A 167 -21.45 -10.47 -6.30
CA PRO A 167 -21.84 -10.57 -4.89
C PRO A 167 -22.88 -11.66 -4.68
N ILE A 168 -22.66 -12.56 -3.71
CA ILE A 168 -23.59 -13.65 -3.42
C ILE A 168 -23.96 -13.76 -1.94
N ILE A 169 -23.08 -13.31 -1.04
CA ILE A 169 -23.29 -13.35 0.41
C ILE A 169 -23.15 -11.92 0.97
N SER A 170 -24.08 -11.51 1.82
CA SER A 170 -24.00 -10.26 2.58
C SER A 170 -23.50 -10.54 3.99
N ASP A 171 -22.43 -9.86 4.41
CA ASP A 171 -21.92 -9.93 5.78
C ASP A 171 -22.21 -8.59 6.48
N TYR A 172 -23.06 -8.59 7.50
CA TYR A 172 -23.38 -7.39 8.28
C TYR A 172 -23.50 -7.75 9.76
N ARG A 173 -23.55 -6.72 10.61
CA ARG A 173 -23.58 -6.90 12.07
C ARG A 173 -24.91 -6.54 12.66
N THR A 174 -25.23 -7.24 13.73
CA THR A 174 -26.48 -7.11 14.47
C THR A 174 -26.19 -6.74 15.91
N LEU A 175 -27.15 -6.07 16.53
CA LEU A 175 -27.14 -5.83 17.96
C LEU A 175 -28.34 -6.57 18.56
N ARG A 176 -28.10 -7.31 19.64
CA ARG A 176 -29.14 -7.92 20.45
C ARG A 176 -29.08 -7.40 21.88
N PHE A 177 -30.19 -7.51 22.59
CA PHE A 177 -30.24 -7.24 24.03
C PHE A 177 -30.96 -8.36 24.77
N ASN A 178 -30.50 -8.69 25.98
CA ASN A 178 -31.16 -9.66 26.84
C ASN A 178 -32.37 -9.00 27.54
N LYS A 179 -33.58 -9.34 27.10
CA LYS A 179 -34.83 -8.80 27.63
C LYS A 179 -34.97 -9.07 29.13
N LYS A 180 -34.65 -10.28 29.59
CA LYS A 180 -34.77 -10.66 31.00
C LYS A 180 -33.88 -9.82 31.91
N THR A 181 -32.66 -9.49 31.47
CA THR A 181 -31.81 -8.57 32.23
C THR A 181 -32.33 -7.14 32.21
N PHE A 182 -32.84 -6.68 31.07
CA PHE A 182 -33.48 -5.36 31.00
C PHE A 182 -34.65 -5.28 31.98
N ASP A 183 -35.55 -6.27 31.97
CA ASP A 183 -36.69 -6.36 32.90
C ASP A 183 -36.22 -6.34 34.35
N TYR A 184 -35.19 -7.13 34.67
CA TYR A 184 -34.61 -7.19 36.00
C TYR A 184 -34.09 -5.83 36.48
N CYS A 185 -33.35 -5.10 35.64
CA CYS A 185 -32.78 -3.81 36.01
C CYS A 185 -33.84 -2.70 36.07
N ILE A 186 -34.81 -2.71 35.16
CA ILE A 186 -35.96 -1.78 35.20
C ILE A 186 -36.76 -1.99 36.49
N ASN A 187 -37.04 -3.24 36.87
CA ASN A 187 -37.75 -3.58 38.11
C ASN A 187 -36.97 -3.19 39.38
N LYS A 188 -35.64 -3.09 39.29
CA LYS A 188 -34.79 -2.56 40.36
C LYS A 188 -34.73 -1.02 40.40
N GLY A 189 -35.40 -0.32 39.49
CA GLY A 189 -35.45 1.14 39.44
C GLY A 189 -34.27 1.79 38.70
N TYR A 190 -33.52 1.03 37.89
CA TYR A 190 -32.52 1.63 37.00
C TYR A 190 -33.19 2.29 35.80
N ASP A 191 -32.64 3.42 35.34
CA ASP A 191 -33.12 4.18 34.18
C ASP A 191 -32.70 3.48 32.87
N LEU A 192 -33.43 2.43 32.53
CA LEU A 192 -33.17 1.60 31.36
C LEU A 192 -34.47 1.49 30.55
N HIS A 193 -34.37 1.62 29.23
CA HIS A 193 -35.47 1.43 28.31
C HIS A 193 -35.09 0.38 27.27
N TYR A 194 -36.04 -0.37 26.73
CA TYR A 194 -35.69 -1.32 25.67
C TYR A 194 -35.14 -0.58 24.45
N PRO A 195 -34.09 -1.08 23.80
CA PRO A 195 -33.59 -0.53 22.55
C PRO A 195 -34.68 -0.47 21.47
N PRO A 196 -34.60 0.48 20.51
CA PRO A 196 -35.57 0.54 19.44
C PRO A 196 -35.49 -0.73 18.58
N PRO A 197 -36.62 -1.22 18.06
CA PRO A 197 -37.96 -0.61 18.06
C PRO A 197 -38.86 -1.00 19.26
N PHE A 198 -38.33 -1.59 20.32
CA PHE A 198 -39.13 -2.15 21.43
C PHE A 198 -39.61 -1.12 22.47
N SER A 199 -39.30 0.16 22.28
CA SER A 199 -39.73 1.23 23.17
C SER A 199 -39.95 2.53 22.40
N ASP A 200 -41.06 3.21 22.69
CA ASP A 200 -41.36 4.55 22.16
C ASP A 200 -40.48 5.65 22.78
N TYR A 201 -39.69 5.32 23.81
CA TYR A 201 -38.78 6.26 24.49
C TYR A 201 -37.85 7.02 23.52
N TRP A 202 -37.41 6.34 22.46
CA TRP A 202 -36.46 6.87 21.49
C TRP A 202 -37.09 7.86 20.50
N GLY A 203 -38.42 7.90 20.42
CA GLY A 203 -39.18 8.70 19.46
C GLY A 203 -39.02 8.24 18.01
N SER A 204 -39.69 8.94 17.09
CA SER A 204 -39.60 8.67 15.65
C SER A 204 -38.19 8.93 15.08
N ASN A 205 -37.38 9.75 15.75
CA ASN A 205 -36.01 10.05 15.37
C ASN A 205 -34.99 9.29 16.23
N TYR A 206 -35.26 8.01 16.51
CA TYR A 206 -34.38 7.18 17.35
C TYR A 206 -32.93 7.12 16.87
N LYS A 207 -32.65 7.42 15.60
CA LYS A 207 -31.28 7.43 15.05
C LYS A 207 -30.38 8.50 15.71
N GLU A 208 -30.98 9.57 16.23
CA GLU A 208 -30.27 10.64 16.94
C GLU A 208 -30.22 10.40 18.46
N THR A 209 -31.15 9.60 19.01
CA THR A 209 -31.25 9.36 20.46
C THR A 209 -30.65 8.02 20.89
N TRP A 210 -30.70 7.00 20.03
CA TRP A 210 -30.07 5.69 20.20
C TRP A 210 -28.67 5.68 19.58
N THR A 211 -27.70 6.24 20.31
CA THR A 211 -26.30 6.35 19.88
C THR A 211 -25.39 5.32 20.57
N TRP A 212 -24.15 5.19 20.11
CA TRP A 212 -23.17 4.29 20.73
C TRP A 212 -22.82 4.71 22.17
N GLU A 213 -22.82 6.01 22.46
CA GLU A 213 -22.68 6.53 23.82
C GLU A 213 -23.78 5.99 24.72
N LYS A 214 -25.04 6.00 24.24
CA LYS A 214 -26.19 5.51 25.00
C LYS A 214 -26.16 3.99 25.16
N ALA A 215 -25.76 3.25 24.13
CA ALA A 215 -25.55 1.81 24.23
C ALA A 215 -24.49 1.45 25.28
N PHE A 216 -23.38 2.19 25.34
CA PHE A 216 -22.32 1.96 26.34
C PHE A 216 -22.70 2.45 27.74
N GLU A 217 -23.51 3.50 27.84
CA GLU A 217 -24.15 3.89 29.10
C GLU A 217 -25.05 2.76 29.63
N TYR A 218 -25.81 2.10 28.75
CA TYR A 218 -26.62 0.94 29.14
C TYR A 218 -25.77 -0.24 29.59
N ALA A 219 -24.61 -0.48 28.95
CA ALA A 219 -23.67 -1.48 29.43
C ALA A 219 -23.17 -1.18 30.87
N GLU A 220 -22.88 0.08 31.17
CA GLU A 220 -22.52 0.55 32.53
C GLU A 220 -23.67 0.35 33.53
N ILE A 221 -24.89 0.74 33.16
CA ILE A 221 -26.08 0.58 34.02
C ILE A 221 -26.32 -0.91 34.33
N ILE A 222 -26.23 -1.77 33.33
CA ILE A 222 -26.38 -3.22 33.49
C ILE A 222 -25.27 -3.78 34.37
N TYR A 223 -24.02 -3.31 34.22
CA TYR A 223 -22.93 -3.67 35.10
C TYR A 223 -23.21 -3.30 36.55
N LYS A 224 -23.66 -2.07 36.82
CA LYS A 224 -24.04 -1.62 38.17
C LYS A 224 -25.23 -2.41 38.76
N CYS A 225 -26.17 -2.81 37.91
CA CYS A 225 -27.37 -3.55 38.30
C CYS A 225 -27.11 -5.03 38.62
N THR A 226 -26.24 -5.68 37.83
CA THR A 226 -26.03 -7.13 37.83
C THR A 226 -24.68 -7.57 38.40
N GLY A 227 -23.69 -6.68 38.45
CA GLY A 227 -22.30 -7.00 38.79
C GLY A 227 -21.55 -7.75 37.69
N LYS A 228 -22.10 -7.85 36.47
CA LYS A 228 -21.51 -8.53 35.32
C LYS A 228 -21.38 -7.59 34.12
N PRO A 229 -20.43 -7.81 33.19
CA PRO A 229 -20.29 -6.99 31.99
C PRO A 229 -21.60 -6.87 31.21
N GLY A 230 -21.97 -5.65 30.86
CA GLY A 230 -23.23 -5.34 30.17
C GLY A 230 -23.15 -5.35 28.65
N PHE A 231 -21.96 -5.57 28.08
CA PHE A 231 -21.72 -5.65 26.64
C PHE A 231 -20.89 -6.88 26.28
N LYS A 232 -21.16 -7.50 25.13
CA LYS A 232 -20.42 -8.66 24.63
C LYS A 232 -20.16 -8.53 23.13
N ILE A 233 -18.95 -8.87 22.69
CA ILE A 233 -18.60 -9.03 21.27
C ILE A 233 -18.58 -10.52 20.95
N VAL A 234 -19.20 -10.90 19.84
CA VAL A 234 -19.40 -12.29 19.44
C VAL A 234 -19.11 -12.42 17.97
N GLY A 235 -18.29 -13.40 17.64
CA GLY A 235 -18.02 -13.77 16.27
C GLY A 235 -16.61 -14.28 16.12
N SER A 236 -16.06 -14.09 14.93
CA SER A 236 -14.77 -14.62 14.51
C SER A 236 -13.78 -13.50 14.18
N LYS A 237 -12.69 -13.83 13.48
CA LYS A 237 -11.59 -12.92 13.13
C LYS A 237 -12.05 -11.47 12.84
N SER A 238 -11.48 -10.51 13.58
CA SER A 238 -11.65 -9.06 13.39
C SER A 238 -13.05 -8.46 13.73
N GLU A 239 -13.88 -9.11 14.56
CA GLU A 239 -15.15 -8.52 15.01
C GLU A 239 -15.02 -7.20 15.77
N ASP A 240 -14.01 -7.11 16.61
CA ASP A 240 -13.69 -5.90 17.36
C ASP A 240 -13.28 -4.74 16.43
N THR A 241 -12.57 -5.05 15.36
CA THR A 241 -12.23 -4.12 14.27
C THR A 241 -13.49 -3.62 13.57
N LYS A 242 -14.43 -4.52 13.24
CA LYS A 242 -15.72 -4.15 12.63
C LYS A 242 -16.55 -3.26 13.56
N LEU A 243 -16.65 -3.62 14.84
CA LEU A 243 -17.33 -2.79 15.85
C LEU A 243 -16.71 -1.39 15.93
N PHE A 244 -15.39 -1.31 16.03
CA PHE A 244 -14.68 -0.04 16.15
C PHE A 244 -14.90 0.85 14.93
N ILE A 245 -14.87 0.28 13.72
CA ILE A 245 -15.16 1.01 12.48
C ILE A 245 -16.59 1.56 12.47
N ILE A 246 -17.58 0.76 12.88
CA ILE A 246 -18.97 1.21 12.98
C ILE A 246 -19.10 2.41 13.92
N ILE A 247 -18.39 2.37 15.06
CA ILE A 247 -18.35 3.47 16.03
C ILE A 247 -17.71 4.71 15.38
N CYS A 248 -16.53 4.59 14.78
CA CYS A 248 -15.86 5.70 14.09
C CYS A 248 -16.77 6.36 13.05
N GLN A 249 -17.37 5.56 12.17
CA GLN A 249 -18.26 6.06 11.13
C GLN A 249 -19.51 6.73 11.69
N SER A 250 -20.07 6.21 12.79
CA SER A 250 -21.24 6.80 13.46
C SER A 250 -20.91 8.12 14.16
N LEU A 251 -19.68 8.28 14.66
CA LEU A 251 -19.16 9.51 15.26
C LEU A 251 -18.65 10.54 14.24
N GLY A 252 -18.75 10.23 12.94
CA GLY A 252 -18.23 11.08 11.87
C GLY A 252 -16.70 11.15 11.83
N ILE A 253 -16.03 10.12 12.35
CA ILE A 253 -14.57 9.99 12.35
C ILE A 253 -14.17 9.16 11.13
N PRO A 254 -13.35 9.69 10.21
CA PRO A 254 -12.84 8.90 9.10
C PRO A 254 -11.92 7.80 9.65
N PHE A 255 -12.18 6.54 9.31
CA PHE A 255 -11.33 5.42 9.70
C PHE A 255 -9.99 5.44 8.95
N ILE A 256 -10.06 5.69 7.63
CA ILE A 256 -8.93 5.83 6.72
C ILE A 256 -9.00 7.21 6.06
N VAL A 257 -7.85 7.85 5.89
CA VAL A 257 -7.65 9.07 5.09
C VAL A 257 -6.61 8.82 4.01
N GLU A 258 -6.58 9.65 2.98
CA GLU A 258 -5.59 9.57 1.92
C GLU A 258 -4.70 10.81 1.90
N GLU A 259 -3.40 10.61 2.05
CA GLU A 259 -2.39 11.66 1.97
C GLU A 259 -1.31 11.23 0.97
N ASN A 260 -1.04 12.07 -0.03
CA ASN A 260 0.00 11.80 -1.04
C ASN A 260 -0.19 10.48 -1.82
N GLU A 261 -1.45 10.05 -2.07
CA GLU A 261 -1.80 8.75 -2.69
C GLU A 261 -1.50 7.54 -1.77
N VAL A 262 -1.33 7.75 -0.47
CA VAL A 262 -1.16 6.68 0.55
C VAL A 262 -2.34 6.70 1.49
N LYS A 263 -2.91 5.53 1.76
CA LYS A 263 -3.94 5.38 2.79
C LYS A 263 -3.30 5.39 4.17
N LYS A 264 -3.88 6.15 5.10
CA LYS A 264 -3.38 6.34 6.46
C LYS A 264 -4.50 6.27 7.49
N CYS A 265 -4.13 6.12 8.75
CA CYS A 265 -5.00 6.21 9.90
C CYS A 265 -5.72 7.57 9.96
N GLY A 266 -7.04 7.57 10.01
CA GLY A 266 -7.83 8.81 10.01
C GLY A 266 -7.99 9.48 11.38
N PHE A 267 -7.50 8.87 12.46
CA PHE A 267 -7.61 9.41 13.82
C PHE A 267 -6.46 10.35 14.22
N ARG A 268 -5.37 10.29 13.45
CA ARG A 268 -4.09 10.93 13.78
C ARG A 268 -4.23 12.46 13.79
N ASN A 269 -3.57 13.10 14.75
CA ASN A 269 -3.44 14.57 14.87
C ASN A 269 -4.76 15.35 15.02
N ASN A 270 -5.86 14.70 15.41
CA ASN A 270 -7.13 15.39 15.67
C ASN A 270 -7.63 15.14 17.11
N PRO A 271 -7.40 16.10 18.04
CA PRO A 271 -7.85 16.00 19.43
C PRO A 271 -9.36 15.81 19.58
N GLU A 272 -10.16 16.32 18.63
CA GLU A 272 -11.62 16.15 18.65
C GLU A 272 -12.01 14.68 18.44
N TYR A 273 -11.33 13.99 17.52
CA TYR A 273 -11.59 12.58 17.24
C TYR A 273 -11.20 11.69 18.42
N ILE A 274 -10.04 11.97 19.05
CA ILE A 274 -9.61 11.28 20.27
C ILE A 274 -10.62 11.48 21.40
N ASN A 275 -11.12 12.71 21.57
CA ASN A 275 -12.14 13.00 22.57
C ASN A 275 -13.46 12.25 22.31
N LYS A 276 -13.91 12.17 21.05
CA LYS A 276 -15.09 11.38 20.67
C LYS A 276 -14.91 9.88 20.93
N LEU A 277 -13.70 9.34 20.71
CA LEU A 277 -13.38 7.94 21.00
C LEU A 277 -13.24 7.61 22.50
N SER A 278 -13.33 8.60 23.39
CA SER A 278 -13.29 8.37 24.85
C SER A 278 -14.42 7.46 25.35
N ILE A 279 -15.51 7.33 24.60
CA ILE A 279 -16.61 6.41 24.92
C ILE A 279 -16.18 4.95 24.83
N VAL A 280 -15.27 4.64 23.88
CA VAL A 280 -14.65 3.32 23.73
C VAL A 280 -13.71 3.10 24.91
N LYS A 281 -12.82 4.07 25.19
CA LYS A 281 -11.95 4.03 26.36
C LYS A 281 -12.71 3.69 27.65
N LYS A 282 -13.83 4.39 27.90
CA LYS A 282 -14.67 4.17 29.09
C LYS A 282 -15.26 2.76 29.14
N LEU A 283 -15.72 2.21 28.01
CA LEU A 283 -16.30 0.85 27.96
C LEU A 283 -15.26 -0.21 28.36
N PHE A 284 -14.07 -0.13 27.78
CA PHE A 284 -13.03 -1.15 27.93
C PHE A 284 -12.27 -1.03 29.27
N GLU A 285 -11.84 0.18 29.68
CA GLU A 285 -11.07 0.36 30.93
C GLU A 285 -11.87 0.02 32.20
N ASN A 286 -13.21 0.17 32.15
CA ASN A 286 -14.09 -0.13 33.29
C ASN A 286 -14.66 -1.55 33.24
N HIS A 287 -14.24 -2.39 32.28
CA HIS A 287 -14.72 -3.77 32.13
C HIS A 287 -16.25 -3.90 32.02
N TYR A 288 -16.90 -2.93 31.37
CA TYR A 288 -18.32 -3.02 31.05
C TYR A 288 -18.59 -3.97 29.86
N ILE A 289 -17.53 -4.37 29.17
CA ILE A 289 -17.50 -5.38 28.12
C ILE A 289 -16.89 -6.69 28.66
N GLU A 290 -17.41 -7.83 28.19
CA GLU A 290 -16.87 -9.16 28.49
C GLU A 290 -15.56 -9.42 27.74
N GLU A 291 -14.65 -10.23 28.32
CA GLU A 291 -13.42 -10.66 27.64
C GLU A 291 -13.73 -11.33 26.30
N TRP A 292 -13.04 -10.92 25.24
CA TRP A 292 -13.28 -11.41 23.88
C TRP A 292 -12.01 -11.90 23.16
N LEU A 293 -10.83 -11.65 23.72
CA LEU A 293 -9.53 -12.09 23.19
C LEU A 293 -9.07 -13.37 23.88
N ASP A 294 -8.33 -14.22 23.15
CA ASP A 294 -7.74 -15.43 23.71
C ASP A 294 -6.83 -15.11 24.90
N ARG A 295 -7.16 -15.70 26.04
CA ARG A 295 -6.48 -15.41 27.31
C ARG A 295 -5.02 -15.85 27.29
N SER A 296 -4.69 -16.94 26.61
CA SER A 296 -3.31 -17.43 26.55
C SER A 296 -2.41 -16.48 25.75
N ALA A 297 -2.92 -15.92 24.64
CA ALA A 297 -2.22 -14.90 23.86
C ALA A 297 -2.02 -13.61 24.66
N ILE A 298 -3.04 -13.16 25.41
CA ILE A 298 -2.95 -11.98 26.27
C ILE A 298 -1.95 -12.20 27.41
N ASP A 299 -2.02 -13.33 28.11
CA ASP A 299 -1.09 -13.64 29.20
C ASP A 299 0.35 -13.74 28.68
N HIS A 300 0.56 -14.28 27.48
CA HIS A 300 1.87 -14.30 26.84
C HIS A 300 2.38 -12.89 26.51
N TRP A 301 1.54 -12.04 25.90
CA TRP A 301 1.87 -10.65 25.60
C TRP A 301 2.24 -9.88 26.86
N LYS A 302 1.41 -9.91 27.90
CA LYS A 302 1.65 -9.20 29.16
C LYS A 302 2.95 -9.59 29.86
N ASN A 303 3.41 -10.82 29.68
CA ASN A 303 4.62 -11.34 30.32
C ASN A 303 5.86 -11.27 29.41
N SER A 304 5.71 -10.81 28.17
CA SER A 304 6.81 -10.64 27.23
C SER A 304 7.33 -9.20 27.27
N PRO A 305 8.61 -8.97 26.95
CA PRO A 305 9.11 -7.61 26.75
C PRO A 305 8.30 -6.90 25.68
N TYR A 306 7.98 -5.62 25.95
CA TYR A 306 7.18 -4.84 25.01
C TYR A 306 7.89 -4.71 23.65
N PRO A 307 7.18 -4.90 22.52
CA PRO A 307 7.75 -4.83 21.17
C PRO A 307 8.53 -3.55 20.90
N LYS A 308 9.68 -3.65 20.23
CA LYS A 308 10.52 -2.48 19.90
C LYS A 308 10.16 -1.84 18.57
N ASN A 309 9.48 -2.57 17.71
CA ASN A 309 9.07 -2.15 16.37
C ASN A 309 7.70 -2.74 16.00
N ILE A 310 7.11 -2.23 14.92
CA ILE A 310 5.77 -2.61 14.44
C ILE A 310 5.72 -4.08 14.00
N ASP A 311 6.83 -4.65 13.54
CA ASP A 311 6.88 -6.03 13.07
C ASP A 311 6.81 -7.05 14.22
N GLU A 312 7.29 -6.67 15.41
CA GLU A 312 7.24 -7.46 16.63
C GLU A 312 5.89 -7.40 17.36
N GLN A 313 4.95 -6.55 16.91
CA GLN A 313 3.65 -6.39 17.56
C GLN A 313 2.82 -7.68 17.46
N PRO A 314 2.16 -8.12 18.56
CA PRO A 314 1.41 -9.36 18.58
C PRO A 314 0.07 -9.21 17.85
N THR A 315 -0.47 -10.35 17.43
CA THR A 315 -1.84 -10.47 16.93
C THR A 315 -2.67 -11.29 17.90
N PHE A 316 -3.85 -10.82 18.28
CA PHE A 316 -4.72 -11.53 19.22
C PHE A 316 -5.83 -12.27 18.48
N PRO A 317 -5.92 -13.61 18.60
CA PRO A 317 -7.09 -14.32 18.16
C PRO A 317 -8.28 -14.00 19.07
N LEU A 318 -9.48 -13.95 18.50
CA LEU A 318 -10.71 -13.86 19.30
C LEU A 318 -11.00 -15.20 19.97
N LEU A 319 -11.68 -15.16 21.11
CA LEU A 319 -12.27 -16.35 21.72
C LEU A 319 -13.29 -16.94 20.75
N ASP A 320 -13.14 -18.22 20.42
CA ASP A 320 -14.11 -18.94 19.60
C ASP A 320 -15.41 -19.15 20.37
N SER A 321 -16.25 -18.11 20.33
CA SER A 321 -17.55 -18.07 20.99
C SER A 321 -18.57 -19.03 20.37
N TYR A 322 -18.30 -19.59 19.19
CA TYR A 322 -19.20 -20.54 18.52
C TYR A 322 -19.03 -21.97 18.99
N ALA A 323 -17.94 -22.30 19.69
CA ALA A 323 -17.75 -23.64 20.24
C ALA A 323 -18.81 -24.02 21.31
N ASP A 324 -19.47 -23.04 21.94
CA ASP A 324 -20.43 -23.29 23.01
C ASP A 324 -21.67 -22.36 22.97
N ILE A 325 -22.30 -22.27 21.80
CA ILE A 325 -23.51 -21.44 21.58
C ILE A 325 -24.63 -21.79 22.57
N ASN A 326 -24.72 -23.06 22.99
CA ASN A 326 -25.74 -23.54 23.91
C ASN A 326 -25.57 -23.01 25.35
N THR A 327 -24.35 -22.62 25.75
CA THR A 327 -24.08 -22.04 27.07
C THR A 327 -23.89 -20.53 27.02
N MET A 328 -24.07 -19.93 25.84
CA MET A 328 -23.77 -18.53 25.61
C MET A 328 -24.69 -17.63 26.44
N THR A 329 -24.18 -17.17 27.59
CA THR A 329 -24.90 -16.22 28.43
C THR A 329 -24.63 -14.80 27.95
N VAL A 330 -25.70 -14.06 27.67
CA VAL A 330 -25.66 -12.63 27.37
C VAL A 330 -26.24 -11.90 28.57
N ASN A 331 -25.44 -11.11 29.28
CA ASN A 331 -25.97 -10.35 30.41
C ASN A 331 -26.69 -9.07 29.96
N GLY A 332 -26.24 -8.38 28.91
CA GLY A 332 -26.85 -7.12 28.48
C GLY A 332 -27.01 -7.03 26.97
N LEU A 333 -26.19 -6.19 26.36
CA LEU A 333 -26.11 -5.99 24.92
C LEU A 333 -25.10 -6.96 24.31
N MET A 334 -25.35 -7.39 23.08
CA MET A 334 -24.50 -8.31 22.34
C MET A 334 -24.35 -7.82 20.90
N PHE A 335 -23.12 -7.57 20.50
CA PHE A 335 -22.74 -7.29 19.12
C PHE A 335 -22.31 -8.60 18.46
N ASP A 336 -23.03 -9.04 17.44
CA ASP A 336 -22.79 -10.33 16.80
C ASP A 336 -22.97 -10.31 15.28
N VAL A 337 -22.50 -11.39 14.65
CA VAL A 337 -22.86 -11.72 13.26
C VAL A 337 -24.32 -12.15 13.23
N SER A 338 -25.03 -11.86 12.13
CA SER A 338 -26.38 -12.37 11.93
C SER A 338 -26.38 -13.90 11.89
N THR A 339 -26.75 -14.53 13.01
CA THR A 339 -26.86 -16.00 13.11
C THR A 339 -28.32 -16.46 13.12
N THR A 340 -28.56 -17.70 12.71
CA THR A 340 -29.87 -18.37 12.83
C THR A 340 -30.16 -18.90 14.23
N TYR A 341 -29.21 -18.79 15.16
CA TYR A 341 -29.38 -19.27 16.52
C TYR A 341 -30.35 -18.38 17.28
N ASP A 342 -31.48 -18.98 17.67
CA ASP A 342 -32.46 -18.34 18.52
C ASP A 342 -31.98 -18.41 19.98
N LEU A 343 -31.79 -17.24 20.57
CA LEU A 343 -31.49 -17.07 21.99
C LEU A 343 -32.78 -16.58 22.64
N PRO A 344 -33.53 -17.41 23.37
CA PRO A 344 -34.93 -17.13 23.74
C PRO A 344 -35.13 -15.79 24.47
N ASP A 345 -34.15 -15.41 25.29
CA ASP A 345 -34.18 -14.17 26.09
C ASP A 345 -33.55 -12.97 25.36
N CYS A 346 -32.90 -13.16 24.21
CA CYS A 346 -32.26 -12.09 23.45
C CYS A 346 -33.11 -11.65 22.26
N LYS A 347 -33.30 -10.34 22.10
CA LYS A 347 -34.04 -9.75 20.99
C LYS A 347 -33.10 -8.88 20.16
N TYR A 348 -33.21 -8.97 18.83
CA TYR A 348 -32.51 -8.07 17.92
C TYR A 348 -33.03 -6.65 18.10
N CYS A 349 -32.17 -5.64 17.99
CA CYS A 349 -32.55 -4.23 17.99
C CYS A 349 -31.82 -3.47 16.88
N TYR A 350 -32.26 -2.24 16.60
CA TYR A 350 -31.58 -1.41 15.61
C TYR A 350 -30.16 -1.06 16.08
N MET A 351 -29.23 -1.05 15.11
CA MET A 351 -27.84 -0.65 15.35
C MET A 351 -27.79 0.81 15.84
N PRO A 352 -27.04 1.13 16.92
CA PRO A 352 -26.91 2.49 17.41
C PRO A 352 -26.24 3.41 16.39
N GLY A 353 -26.72 4.64 16.29
CA GLY A 353 -26.19 5.68 15.42
C GLY A 353 -26.59 5.57 13.94
N THR A 354 -25.70 6.04 13.08
CA THR A 354 -26.00 6.32 11.66
C THR A 354 -25.30 5.39 10.67
N SER A 355 -24.45 4.48 11.15
CA SER A 355 -23.66 3.57 10.32
C SER A 355 -23.76 2.14 10.81
N SER A 356 -23.54 1.19 9.91
CA SER A 356 -23.28 -0.22 10.22
C SER A 356 -22.13 -0.72 9.35
N PHE A 357 -21.70 -1.97 9.52
CA PHE A 357 -20.67 -2.61 8.71
C PHE A 357 -21.30 -3.38 7.56
N GLN A 358 -20.74 -3.19 6.36
CA GLN A 358 -21.00 -4.02 5.18
C GLN A 358 -19.73 -4.77 4.82
N GLY A 359 -19.84 -6.08 4.69
CA GLY A 359 -18.91 -6.93 3.99
C GLY A 359 -19.70 -7.92 3.15
N GLY A 360 -19.05 -9.04 2.82
CA GLY A 360 -19.71 -10.13 2.15
C GLY A 360 -18.74 -11.02 1.42
N SER A 361 -19.27 -11.76 0.46
CA SER A 361 -18.47 -12.62 -0.38
C SER A 361 -19.04 -12.67 -1.78
N GLY A 362 -18.15 -12.89 -2.73
CA GLY A 362 -18.48 -12.95 -4.14
C GLY A 362 -17.72 -14.06 -4.85
N ILE A 363 -18.27 -14.47 -5.98
CA ILE A 363 -17.65 -15.45 -6.86
C ILE A 363 -16.78 -14.73 -7.88
N VAL A 364 -15.52 -15.14 -7.95
CA VAL A 364 -14.54 -14.68 -8.92
C VAL A 364 -14.30 -15.79 -9.94
N ILE A 365 -14.20 -15.40 -11.21
CA ILE A 365 -13.71 -16.27 -12.29
C ILE A 365 -12.21 -16.02 -12.44
N THR A 366 -11.43 -17.09 -12.42
CA THR A 366 -9.96 -16.99 -12.51
C THR A 366 -9.51 -16.75 -13.95
N LYS A 367 -8.34 -16.12 -14.10
CA LYS A 367 -7.74 -15.87 -15.41
C LYS A 367 -7.35 -17.14 -16.16
N ASN A 368 -7.07 -18.22 -15.42
CA ASN A 368 -6.67 -19.51 -15.98
C ASN A 368 -7.86 -20.38 -16.42
N SER A 369 -9.10 -19.95 -16.13
CA SER A 369 -10.27 -20.69 -16.56
C SER A 369 -10.40 -20.70 -18.09
N LYS A 370 -10.76 -21.87 -18.62
CA LYS A 370 -11.05 -22.06 -20.06
C LYS A 370 -12.49 -21.74 -20.43
N PHE A 371 -13.38 -21.58 -19.44
CA PHE A 371 -14.83 -21.54 -19.63
C PHE A 371 -15.49 -20.28 -19.03
N PRO A 372 -14.92 -19.07 -19.17
CA PRO A 372 -15.42 -17.90 -18.44
C PRO A 372 -16.83 -17.49 -18.85
N ASP A 373 -17.25 -17.78 -20.09
CA ASP A 373 -18.61 -17.50 -20.56
C ASP A 373 -19.63 -18.46 -19.93
N GLU A 374 -19.35 -19.76 -19.91
CA GLU A 374 -20.20 -20.79 -19.30
C GLU A 374 -20.27 -20.64 -17.77
N LEU A 375 -19.14 -20.28 -17.13
CA LEU A 375 -19.09 -20.05 -15.69
C LEU A 375 -19.88 -18.81 -15.27
N PHE A 376 -19.92 -17.77 -16.09
CA PHE A 376 -20.79 -16.64 -15.79
C PHE A 376 -22.26 -17.03 -15.89
N GLU A 377 -22.65 -17.88 -16.84
CA GLU A 377 -24.02 -18.45 -16.90
C GLU A 377 -24.36 -19.28 -15.66
N TYR A 378 -23.38 -20.00 -15.08
CA TYR A 378 -23.57 -20.70 -13.80
C TYR A 378 -23.84 -19.71 -12.66
N ILE A 379 -23.10 -18.60 -12.61
CA ILE A 379 -23.35 -17.53 -11.65
C ILE A 379 -24.73 -16.88 -11.87
N GLU A 380 -25.17 -16.72 -13.12
CA GLU A 380 -26.53 -16.25 -13.42
C GLU A 380 -27.59 -17.18 -12.84
N VAL A 381 -27.39 -18.51 -12.89
CA VAL A 381 -28.29 -19.48 -12.24
C VAL A 381 -28.34 -19.29 -10.74
N LEU A 382 -27.20 -19.04 -10.09
CA LEU A 382 -27.10 -18.80 -8.64
C LEU A 382 -27.86 -17.54 -8.21
N ILE A 383 -27.69 -16.43 -8.93
CA ILE A 383 -28.27 -15.12 -8.55
C ILE A 383 -29.68 -14.89 -9.09
N ASN A 384 -30.22 -15.81 -9.90
CA ASN A 384 -31.57 -15.69 -10.43
C ASN A 384 -32.60 -15.78 -9.31
N GLY A 385 -33.35 -14.71 -9.07
CA GLY A 385 -34.38 -14.66 -8.03
C GLY A 385 -35.55 -15.64 -8.18
N LYS A 386 -35.65 -16.37 -9.29
CA LYS A 386 -36.59 -17.51 -9.47
C LYS A 386 -36.06 -18.83 -8.92
N ASN A 387 -34.79 -18.87 -8.54
CA ASN A 387 -34.13 -20.03 -7.94
C ASN A 387 -33.91 -19.76 -6.45
N PRO A 388 -33.91 -20.81 -5.60
CA PRO A 388 -33.77 -20.64 -4.16
C PRO A 388 -32.32 -20.36 -3.71
N TYR A 389 -31.32 -20.49 -4.59
CA TYR A 389 -29.90 -20.52 -4.20
C TYR A 389 -29.43 -19.25 -3.50
N LEU A 390 -29.65 -18.07 -4.10
CA LEU A 390 -29.27 -16.80 -3.49
C LEU A 390 -29.95 -16.55 -2.14
N GLN A 391 -31.21 -17.00 -2.00
CA GLN A 391 -31.96 -16.91 -0.76
C GLN A 391 -31.44 -17.90 0.29
N ASN A 392 -31.01 -19.08 -0.11
CA ASN A 392 -30.43 -20.08 0.81
C ASN A 392 -29.01 -19.72 1.24
N LEU A 393 -28.25 -18.99 0.41
CA LEU A 393 -26.93 -18.48 0.77
C LEU A 393 -26.97 -17.39 1.85
N ASN A 394 -28.13 -16.77 2.08
CA ASN A 394 -28.29 -15.66 3.01
C ASN A 394 -29.50 -15.91 3.92
N ASN A 395 -29.30 -15.95 5.23
CA ASN A 395 -30.40 -16.26 6.15
C ASN A 395 -31.52 -15.20 6.10
N TYR A 396 -31.15 -13.91 6.06
CA TYR A 396 -32.13 -12.84 6.19
C TYR A 396 -32.16 -11.89 5.00
N ILE A 397 -31.00 -11.39 4.55
CA ILE A 397 -30.96 -10.43 3.43
C ILE A 397 -29.78 -10.71 2.52
N THR A 398 -30.00 -10.55 1.23
CA THR A 398 -28.98 -10.77 0.18
C THR A 398 -28.24 -9.48 -0.17
N PRO A 399 -27.14 -9.54 -0.94
CA PRO A 399 -26.49 -8.35 -1.49
C PRO A 399 -27.38 -7.51 -2.43
N TYR A 400 -28.55 -8.01 -2.81
CA TYR A 400 -29.45 -7.40 -3.78
C TYR A 400 -30.66 -6.77 -3.09
N GLU A 401 -30.95 -5.52 -3.43
CA GLU A 401 -32.09 -4.77 -2.94
C GLU A 401 -33.40 -5.51 -3.23
N LYS A 402 -34.26 -5.62 -2.21
CA LYS A 402 -35.58 -6.27 -2.28
C LYS A 402 -35.52 -7.77 -2.61
N VAL A 403 -34.35 -8.39 -2.51
CA VAL A 403 -34.20 -9.85 -2.53
C VAL A 403 -33.83 -10.30 -1.12
N TYR A 404 -34.80 -10.93 -0.46
CA TYR A 404 -34.69 -11.37 0.92
C TYR A 404 -34.10 -12.78 1.00
N GLY A 405 -33.38 -13.04 2.09
CA GLY A 405 -32.90 -14.36 2.45
C GLY A 405 -34.03 -15.33 2.78
N ASN A 406 -33.71 -16.61 2.95
CA ASN A 406 -34.70 -17.67 3.13
C ASN A 406 -35.67 -17.40 4.30
N LEU A 407 -35.20 -16.89 5.45
CA LEU A 407 -36.05 -16.61 6.62
C LEU A 407 -36.93 -15.36 6.45
N CYS A 408 -36.52 -14.41 5.61
CA CYS A 408 -37.29 -13.19 5.36
C CYS A 408 -38.18 -13.27 4.12
N SER A 409 -37.88 -14.16 3.17
CA SER A 409 -38.60 -14.32 1.91
C SER A 409 -40.09 -14.63 2.12
N THR A 410 -40.42 -15.47 3.11
CA THR A 410 -41.78 -15.93 3.41
C THR A 410 -42.74 -14.83 3.86
N LEU A 411 -42.22 -13.70 4.32
CA LEU A 411 -43.02 -12.54 4.77
C LEU A 411 -43.46 -11.66 3.61
N TYR A 412 -42.61 -11.55 2.59
CA TYR A 412 -42.79 -10.63 1.47
C TYR A 412 -43.28 -11.32 0.19
N GLU A 413 -43.54 -12.64 0.22
CA GLU A 413 -44.40 -13.26 -0.79
C GLU A 413 -45.69 -12.45 -0.88
N LYS A 414 -45.99 -11.89 -2.06
CA LYS A 414 -47.23 -11.15 -2.33
C LYS A 414 -48.43 -12.10 -2.25
N LYS A 415 -48.79 -12.50 -1.04
CA LYS A 415 -50.06 -13.16 -0.76
C LYS A 415 -51.14 -12.12 -0.90
N SER A 416 -52.27 -12.52 -1.48
CA SER A 416 -53.46 -11.67 -1.47
C SER A 416 -53.88 -11.41 -0.01
N LYS A 417 -54.67 -10.37 0.25
CA LYS A 417 -55.13 -10.13 1.64
C LYS A 417 -55.94 -11.31 2.16
N LYS A 418 -56.67 -12.01 1.28
CA LYS A 418 -57.36 -13.26 1.60
C LYS A 418 -56.39 -14.37 2.00
N GLU A 419 -55.29 -14.55 1.26
CA GLU A 419 -54.28 -15.57 1.56
C GLU A 419 -53.55 -15.29 2.89
N TYR A 420 -53.19 -14.04 3.17
CA TYR A 420 -52.62 -13.65 4.47
C TYR A 420 -53.61 -13.87 5.62
N CYS A 421 -54.87 -13.47 5.43
CA CYS A 421 -55.93 -13.72 6.40
C CYS A 421 -56.08 -15.22 6.67
N ASN A 422 -56.09 -16.04 5.62
CA ASN A 422 -56.13 -17.48 5.75
C ASN A 422 -54.88 -18.01 6.49
N SER A 423 -53.70 -17.45 6.26
CA SER A 423 -52.49 -17.90 6.97
C SER A 423 -52.55 -17.65 8.48
N LEU A 424 -53.17 -16.56 8.93
CA LEU A 424 -53.36 -16.24 10.35
C LEU A 424 -54.29 -17.21 11.09
N LEU A 425 -55.22 -17.82 10.37
CA LEU A 425 -56.18 -18.78 10.93
C LEU A 425 -55.71 -20.23 10.72
N ASN A 426 -54.43 -20.53 10.92
CA ASN A 426 -53.87 -21.87 10.71
C ASN A 426 -54.07 -22.84 11.87
N VAL A 427 -54.57 -22.37 13.02
CA VAL A 427 -54.87 -23.20 14.19
C VAL A 427 -56.32 -22.99 14.62
N ASP A 428 -57.06 -24.09 14.79
CA ASP A 428 -58.40 -24.09 15.38
C ASP A 428 -58.29 -23.80 16.88
N GLY A 429 -59.09 -22.86 17.39
CA GLY A 429 -59.00 -22.46 18.78
C GLY A 429 -59.73 -21.16 19.10
N ILE A 430 -59.59 -20.71 20.34
CA ILE A 430 -60.13 -19.44 20.81
C ILE A 430 -58.97 -18.53 21.14
N PHE A 431 -58.86 -17.43 20.42
CA PHE A 431 -57.73 -16.51 20.51
C PHE A 431 -58.22 -15.13 20.95
N PRO A 432 -57.55 -14.49 21.92
CA PRO A 432 -57.88 -13.14 22.33
C PRO A 432 -57.28 -12.12 21.35
N TYR A 433 -58.12 -11.17 20.95
CA TYR A 433 -57.77 -9.99 20.16
C TYR A 433 -58.14 -8.74 20.96
N TYR A 434 -57.52 -7.61 20.67
CA TYR A 434 -57.85 -6.33 21.28
C TYR A 434 -58.00 -5.23 20.25
N TYR A 435 -58.74 -4.19 20.62
CA TYR A 435 -58.84 -2.96 19.87
C TYR A 435 -58.92 -1.78 20.85
N ASN A 436 -58.36 -0.64 20.44
CA ASN A 436 -58.32 0.55 21.27
C ASN A 436 -59.48 1.47 20.90
N THR A 437 -60.21 1.93 21.90
CA THR A 437 -61.20 3.03 21.78
C THR A 437 -60.75 4.19 22.67
N ASP A 438 -61.39 5.35 22.52
CA ASP A 438 -61.12 6.52 23.38
C ASP A 438 -61.33 6.21 24.88
N SER A 439 -62.13 5.18 25.20
CA SER A 439 -62.43 4.71 26.55
C SER A 439 -61.48 3.64 27.08
N GLY A 440 -60.47 3.20 26.31
CA GLY A 440 -59.49 2.20 26.71
C GLY A 440 -59.35 1.01 25.74
N THR A 441 -58.61 -0.01 26.18
CA THR A 441 -58.36 -1.24 25.41
C THR A 441 -59.44 -2.26 25.68
N ASN A 442 -60.16 -2.68 24.65
CA ASN A 442 -61.20 -3.72 24.75
C ASN A 442 -60.66 -5.04 24.20
N VAL A 443 -60.97 -6.15 24.87
CA VAL A 443 -60.55 -7.50 24.46
C VAL A 443 -61.76 -8.29 23.96
N ILE A 444 -61.62 -8.91 22.79
CA ILE A 444 -62.60 -9.78 22.16
C ILE A 444 -62.00 -11.16 21.92
N TYR A 445 -62.80 -12.22 22.04
CA TYR A 445 -62.35 -13.58 21.79
C TYR A 445 -62.93 -14.08 20.46
N LEU A 446 -62.04 -14.37 19.52
CA LEU A 446 -62.37 -14.94 18.22
C LEU A 446 -62.12 -16.45 18.25
N LYS A 447 -63.13 -17.23 17.85
CA LYS A 447 -62.96 -18.65 17.56
C LYS A 447 -62.50 -18.81 16.12
N HIS A 448 -61.31 -19.36 15.92
CA HIS A 448 -60.86 -19.76 14.60
C HIS A 448 -61.50 -21.11 14.25
N ILE A 449 -62.05 -21.20 13.04
CA ILE A 449 -62.72 -22.38 12.48
C ILE A 449 -62.09 -22.68 11.12
N ILE A 450 -61.38 -23.80 11.03
CA ILE A 450 -60.72 -24.29 9.83
C ILE A 450 -61.66 -25.29 9.16
N THR A 451 -62.09 -24.97 7.94
CA THR A 451 -62.80 -25.91 7.07
C THR A 451 -61.93 -26.23 5.86
N ASP A 452 -62.20 -27.35 5.18
CA ASP A 452 -61.42 -27.80 4.01
C ASP A 452 -61.40 -26.78 2.85
N LEU A 453 -62.31 -25.80 2.83
CA LEU A 453 -62.49 -24.84 1.74
C LEU A 453 -62.19 -23.38 2.13
N ASP A 454 -62.51 -22.95 3.35
CA ASP A 454 -62.25 -21.58 3.81
C ASP A 454 -61.99 -21.55 5.33
N LYS A 455 -61.20 -20.57 5.77
CA LYS A 455 -60.96 -20.31 7.18
C LYS A 455 -61.89 -19.20 7.67
N GLN A 456 -62.48 -19.43 8.84
CA GLN A 456 -63.56 -18.63 9.38
C GLN A 456 -63.23 -18.16 10.81
N ILE A 457 -63.82 -17.04 11.21
CA ILE A 457 -63.85 -16.61 12.61
C ILE A 457 -65.30 -16.54 13.11
N SER A 458 -65.54 -16.92 14.37
CA SER A 458 -66.79 -16.63 15.06
C SER A 458 -66.53 -15.88 16.37
N ILE A 459 -67.30 -14.83 16.63
CA ILE A 459 -67.16 -14.01 17.84
C ILE A 459 -67.84 -14.72 19.02
N ILE A 460 -67.09 -15.02 20.09
CA ILE A 460 -67.61 -15.81 21.23
C ILE A 460 -68.21 -14.92 22.33
N ASN A 461 -67.61 -13.74 22.55
CA ASN A 461 -68.02 -12.83 23.62
C ASN A 461 -68.43 -11.50 23.01
N SER A 462 -69.68 -11.40 22.59
CA SER A 462 -70.26 -10.18 22.02
C SER A 462 -70.52 -9.16 23.13
N ASN A 463 -69.69 -8.12 23.23
CA ASN A 463 -70.15 -6.84 23.78
C ASN A 463 -71.27 -6.28 22.87
N ARG A 464 -72.06 -5.30 23.36
CA ARG A 464 -73.20 -4.72 22.62
C ARG A 464 -72.89 -4.27 21.19
N ASP A 465 -71.61 -4.05 20.88
CA ASP A 465 -71.14 -3.55 19.60
C ASP A 465 -70.85 -4.64 18.55
N PHE A 466 -70.87 -5.94 18.91
CA PHE A 466 -70.57 -7.03 17.97
C PHE A 466 -71.72 -7.99 17.80
N TYR A 467 -72.13 -8.23 16.56
CA TYR A 467 -73.11 -9.28 16.25
C TYR A 467 -72.43 -10.66 16.24
N SER A 468 -73.09 -11.64 16.86
CA SER A 468 -72.66 -13.04 16.76
C SER A 468 -72.84 -13.49 15.30
N GLY A 469 -71.71 -13.74 14.64
CA GLY A 469 -71.66 -14.08 13.23
C GLY A 469 -70.39 -14.86 12.92
N VAL A 470 -70.47 -15.66 11.85
CA VAL A 470 -69.32 -16.35 11.27
C VAL A 470 -68.86 -15.53 10.08
N TYR A 471 -67.59 -15.15 10.06
CA TYR A 471 -66.98 -14.36 9.01
C TYR A 471 -65.91 -15.18 8.29
N THR A 472 -65.74 -14.97 6.99
CA THR A 472 -64.72 -15.63 6.16
C THR A 472 -63.63 -14.65 5.74
N CYS A 473 -62.43 -15.14 5.42
CA CYS A 473 -61.38 -14.30 4.87
C CYS A 473 -61.72 -13.78 3.46
N GLY A 474 -61.61 -12.47 3.26
CA GLY A 474 -61.81 -11.80 1.97
C GLY A 474 -60.71 -10.79 1.65
N GLU A 475 -60.74 -10.26 0.42
CA GLU A 475 -59.80 -9.19 -0.03
C GLU A 475 -60.08 -7.83 0.63
N LYS A 476 -61.31 -7.63 1.10
CA LYS A 476 -61.76 -6.44 1.82
C LYS A 476 -62.69 -6.87 2.95
N ALA A 477 -62.75 -6.08 4.01
CA ALA A 477 -63.75 -6.26 5.06
C ALA A 477 -65.12 -5.78 4.54
N SER A 478 -66.14 -6.63 4.61
CA SER A 478 -67.52 -6.30 4.21
C SER A 478 -68.54 -6.90 5.17
N TYR A 479 -69.37 -6.03 5.74
CA TYR A 479 -70.45 -6.44 6.65
C TYR A 479 -71.51 -7.27 5.93
N GLU A 480 -71.85 -6.92 4.68
CA GLU A 480 -72.88 -7.61 3.90
C GLU A 480 -72.43 -8.99 3.43
N GLU A 481 -71.17 -9.11 3.02
CA GLU A 481 -70.58 -10.39 2.56
C GLU A 481 -70.10 -11.26 3.73
N LYS A 482 -70.12 -10.74 4.96
CA LYS A 482 -69.53 -11.36 6.16
C LYS A 482 -68.06 -11.76 5.91
N THR A 483 -67.31 -10.87 5.28
CA THR A 483 -65.89 -11.04 5.04
C THR A 483 -65.10 -10.11 5.94
N PHE A 484 -64.00 -10.61 6.47
CA PHE A 484 -63.00 -9.80 7.18
C PHE A 484 -61.68 -9.94 6.42
N THR A 485 -60.76 -9.00 6.61
CA THR A 485 -59.53 -8.98 5.83
C THR A 485 -58.29 -8.76 6.67
N PHE A 486 -57.16 -9.12 6.08
CA PHE A 486 -55.85 -8.85 6.64
C PHE A 486 -55.51 -7.36 6.49
N SER A 487 -55.14 -6.72 7.59
CA SER A 487 -54.60 -5.36 7.61
C SER A 487 -53.08 -5.35 7.74
N ASP A 488 -52.53 -6.21 8.62
CA ASP A 488 -51.10 -6.28 8.97
C ASP A 488 -50.81 -7.61 9.70
N GLN A 489 -49.53 -7.95 9.96
CA GLN A 489 -49.06 -9.26 10.45
C GLN A 489 -49.79 -9.81 11.68
N TYR A 490 -50.43 -8.95 12.49
CA TYR A 490 -51.28 -9.35 13.61
C TYR A 490 -52.61 -8.61 13.66
N LYS A 491 -52.99 -7.93 12.58
CA LYS A 491 -54.14 -7.04 12.53
C LYS A 491 -55.18 -7.54 11.54
N LEU A 492 -56.38 -7.77 12.05
CA LEU A 492 -57.56 -8.09 11.27
C LEU A 492 -58.45 -6.87 11.17
N GLU A 493 -58.86 -6.53 9.95
CA GLU A 493 -59.91 -5.55 9.73
C GLU A 493 -61.26 -6.28 9.72
N LEU A 494 -62.05 -6.07 10.77
CA LEU A 494 -63.35 -6.70 10.98
C LEU A 494 -64.47 -5.65 10.75
N PRO A 495 -65.47 -5.93 9.91
CA PRO A 495 -66.61 -5.03 9.76
C PRO A 495 -67.59 -5.18 10.94
N VAL A 496 -67.93 -4.07 11.58
CA VAL A 496 -68.84 -4.01 12.73
C VAL A 496 -70.26 -3.67 12.28
N ASP A 497 -70.39 -2.75 11.32
CA ASP A 497 -71.62 -2.40 10.62
C ASP A 497 -71.30 -2.04 9.15
N LYS A 498 -72.28 -1.52 8.40
CA LYS A 498 -72.12 -1.20 6.96
C LYS A 498 -71.06 -0.13 6.69
N ASP A 499 -70.84 0.80 7.62
CA ASP A 499 -70.01 1.98 7.44
C ASP A 499 -68.76 1.98 8.34
N LYS A 500 -68.65 1.01 9.25
CA LYS A 500 -67.61 0.95 10.27
C LYS A 500 -66.84 -0.39 10.25
N THR A 501 -65.54 -0.30 10.04
CA THR A 501 -64.59 -1.37 10.31
C THR A 501 -63.79 -1.06 11.57
N ILE A 502 -63.30 -2.11 12.23
CA ILE A 502 -62.34 -1.99 13.33
C ILE A 502 -61.11 -2.81 13.03
N ILE A 503 -59.98 -2.38 13.57
CA ILE A 503 -58.72 -3.10 13.49
C ILE A 503 -58.55 -3.87 14.80
N LEU A 504 -58.75 -5.18 14.73
CA LEU A 504 -58.48 -6.13 15.80
C LEU A 504 -57.01 -6.53 15.76
N LYS A 505 -56.29 -6.32 16.85
CA LYS A 505 -54.91 -6.76 17.04
C LYS A 505 -54.88 -8.07 17.80
N SER A 506 -54.21 -9.09 17.31
CA SER A 506 -54.01 -10.34 18.05
C SER A 506 -53.27 -10.03 19.36
N MET A 507 -53.61 -10.68 20.47
CA MET A 507 -52.77 -10.58 21.68
C MET A 507 -51.39 -11.20 21.48
N GLU A 508 -51.18 -11.97 20.41
CA GLU A 508 -49.84 -12.39 19.98
C GLU A 508 -48.98 -11.21 19.53
N ASP A 509 -49.58 -10.10 19.07
CA ASP A 509 -48.90 -8.82 18.78
C ASP A 509 -48.21 -8.27 20.04
N ILE A 510 -48.63 -8.64 21.25
CA ILE A 510 -47.96 -8.22 22.48
C ILE A 510 -46.67 -9.02 22.73
N LYS A 511 -46.52 -10.19 22.10
CA LYS A 511 -45.36 -11.07 22.29
C LYS A 511 -44.24 -10.86 21.27
N ASP A 512 -44.55 -10.44 20.03
CA ASP A 512 -43.57 -10.35 18.93
C ASP A 512 -43.73 -9.07 18.08
N GLN A 513 -43.41 -7.91 18.68
CA GLN A 513 -43.64 -6.61 18.04
C GLN A 513 -42.64 -6.23 16.94
N THR A 514 -41.63 -7.05 16.64
CA THR A 514 -40.77 -6.74 15.49
C THR A 514 -40.16 -7.94 14.82
N HIS A 515 -40.50 -8.08 13.54
CA HIS A 515 -39.86 -9.04 12.67
C HIS A 515 -38.38 -8.66 12.48
N PRO A 516 -37.40 -9.55 12.78
CA PRO A 516 -35.97 -9.27 12.66
C PRO A 516 -35.56 -8.73 11.27
N CYS A 517 -36.26 -9.15 10.22
CA CYS A 517 -36.04 -8.69 8.85
C CYS A 517 -36.06 -7.16 8.67
N ASN A 518 -36.93 -6.43 9.36
CA ASN A 518 -36.95 -4.97 9.28
C ASN A 518 -35.68 -4.35 9.90
N ILE A 519 -35.22 -4.94 11.02
CA ILE A 519 -33.97 -4.56 11.71
C ILE A 519 -32.76 -4.79 10.81
N PHE A 520 -32.73 -5.94 10.16
CA PHE A 520 -31.64 -6.29 9.25
C PHE A 520 -31.65 -5.40 8.00
N GLN A 521 -32.83 -5.09 7.46
CA GLN A 521 -32.93 -4.27 6.25
C GLN A 521 -32.42 -2.87 6.53
N GLU A 522 -32.82 -2.27 7.64
CA GLU A 522 -32.30 -0.97 8.03
C GLU A 522 -30.80 -1.00 8.32
N SER A 523 -30.32 -2.06 8.98
CA SER A 523 -28.88 -2.22 9.28
C SER A 523 -28.06 -2.27 7.99
N LEU A 524 -28.54 -2.99 6.98
CA LEU A 524 -27.95 -3.10 5.65
C LEU A 524 -28.03 -1.77 4.86
N GLU A 525 -29.15 -1.03 4.93
CA GLU A 525 -29.28 0.27 4.26
C GLU A 525 -28.26 1.32 4.76
N LYS A 526 -27.83 1.21 6.02
CA LYS A 526 -26.80 2.06 6.64
C LYS A 526 -25.39 1.47 6.62
N SER A 527 -25.27 0.22 6.21
CA SER A 527 -24.01 -0.51 6.25
C SER A 527 -23.00 0.07 5.27
N LYS A 528 -21.74 0.16 5.69
CA LYS A 528 -20.64 0.67 4.86
C LYS A 528 -19.44 -0.28 4.94
N PRO A 529 -18.69 -0.44 3.84
CA PRO A 529 -17.40 -1.13 3.84
C PRO A 529 -16.41 -0.56 4.86
N ILE A 530 -15.43 -1.37 5.26
CA ILE A 530 -14.28 -0.94 6.08
C ILE A 530 -13.57 0.25 5.42
N GLN A 531 -13.31 0.15 4.12
CA GLN A 531 -12.54 1.15 3.37
C GLN A 531 -13.35 2.37 2.92
N PHE A 532 -14.65 2.47 3.24
CA PHE A 532 -15.48 3.60 2.78
C PHE A 532 -14.91 4.95 3.23
N PRO A 533 -14.82 5.97 2.34
CA PRO A 533 -15.41 6.08 1.00
C PRO A 533 -14.54 5.59 -0.17
N TYR A 534 -13.43 4.92 0.11
CA TYR A 534 -12.53 4.40 -0.92
C TYR A 534 -13.03 3.07 -1.47
N ASN A 535 -12.60 2.74 -2.69
CA ASN A 535 -12.72 1.39 -3.23
C ASN A 535 -11.76 0.44 -2.48
N THR A 536 -12.03 -0.87 -2.57
CA THR A 536 -11.15 -1.90 -2.01
C THR A 536 -9.71 -1.78 -2.57
N PHE A 537 -8.69 -1.99 -1.73
CA PHE A 537 -7.25 -1.91 -2.07
C PHE A 537 -6.45 -3.05 -1.43
N SER A 538 -5.24 -3.35 -1.93
CA SER A 538 -4.45 -4.56 -1.57
C SER A 538 -4.08 -4.65 -0.10
N GLU A 539 -3.82 -3.50 0.50
CA GLU A 539 -3.23 -3.38 1.82
C GLU A 539 -4.24 -3.73 2.94
N ILE A 540 -5.53 -3.82 2.62
CA ILE A 540 -6.56 -4.15 3.61
C ILE A 540 -6.37 -5.54 4.22
N ASN A 541 -5.88 -6.50 3.43
CA ASN A 541 -5.56 -7.83 3.94
C ASN A 541 -4.40 -7.79 4.94
N ALA A 542 -3.40 -6.93 4.72
CA ALA A 542 -2.31 -6.75 5.68
C ALA A 542 -2.79 -6.09 6.97
N PHE A 543 -3.71 -5.12 6.87
CA PHE A 543 -4.39 -4.51 8.00
C PHE A 543 -5.18 -5.54 8.83
N GLU A 544 -5.99 -6.39 8.19
CA GLU A 544 -6.75 -7.44 8.89
C GLU A 544 -5.84 -8.48 9.54
N LEU A 545 -4.69 -8.82 8.94
CA LEU A 545 -3.74 -9.76 9.51
C LEU A 545 -3.00 -9.19 10.73
N LYS A 546 -2.68 -7.89 10.73
CA LYS A 546 -2.00 -7.23 11.85
C LYS A 546 -2.95 -6.90 13.01
N SER A 547 -4.26 -6.87 12.79
CA SER A 547 -5.31 -6.61 13.80
C SER A 547 -4.99 -5.44 14.76
N PRO A 548 -4.62 -4.24 14.26
CA PRO A 548 -4.19 -3.12 15.12
C PRO A 548 -5.25 -2.68 16.12
N ILE A 549 -6.54 -2.84 15.78
CA ILE A 549 -7.64 -2.49 16.68
C ILE A 549 -7.72 -3.45 17.87
N SER A 550 -7.43 -4.74 17.68
CA SER A 550 -7.40 -5.70 18.79
C SER A 550 -6.32 -5.32 19.80
N LEU A 551 -5.14 -4.89 19.34
CA LEU A 551 -4.08 -4.39 20.20
C LEU A 551 -4.46 -3.09 20.92
N LEU A 552 -5.05 -2.12 20.19
CA LEU A 552 -5.58 -0.89 20.78
C LEU A 552 -6.55 -1.20 21.95
N LEU A 553 -7.49 -2.10 21.73
CA LEU A 553 -8.49 -2.47 22.73
C LEU A 553 -7.89 -3.32 23.86
N ALA A 554 -6.86 -4.13 23.57
CA ALA A 554 -6.13 -4.89 24.58
C ALA A 554 -5.37 -3.98 25.56
N HIS A 555 -4.77 -2.89 25.06
CA HIS A 555 -4.17 -1.86 25.91
C HIS A 555 -5.18 -1.24 26.88
N LEU A 556 -6.39 -0.95 26.39
CA LEU A 556 -7.45 -0.36 27.22
C LEU A 556 -7.99 -1.34 28.27
N TYR A 557 -8.18 -2.61 27.91
CA TYR A 557 -8.82 -3.60 28.77
C TYR A 557 -7.83 -4.33 29.67
N TYR A 558 -6.77 -4.92 29.12
CA TYR A 558 -5.89 -5.86 29.84
C TYR A 558 -4.68 -5.19 30.47
N LYS A 559 -4.16 -4.13 29.83
CA LYS A 559 -2.91 -3.42 30.15
C LYS A 559 -1.66 -4.33 30.12
N HIS A 560 -0.57 -3.82 29.59
CA HIS A 560 0.72 -4.49 29.56
C HIS A 560 1.49 -4.29 30.87
N ASN A 561 2.28 -5.28 31.31
CA ASN A 561 2.96 -5.23 32.61
C ASN A 561 4.21 -4.33 32.62
N ASP A 562 4.96 -4.29 31.52
CA ASP A 562 6.25 -3.57 31.43
C ASP A 562 6.12 -2.09 31.07
N THR A 563 4.92 -1.61 30.76
CA THR A 563 4.70 -0.23 30.30
C THR A 563 3.80 0.52 31.28
N ASN A 564 4.16 1.75 31.62
CA ASN A 564 3.18 2.71 32.10
C ASN A 564 2.34 3.11 30.89
N GLU A 565 1.29 2.34 30.62
CA GLU A 565 0.27 2.60 29.58
C GLU A 565 0.09 4.12 29.45
N GLY A 566 0.52 4.67 28.31
CA GLY A 566 0.70 6.11 28.13
C GLY A 566 -0.62 6.88 28.20
N SER A 567 -0.66 8.09 27.64
CA SER A 567 -1.95 8.75 27.42
C SER A 567 -2.81 7.95 26.43
N PHE A 568 -4.13 8.13 26.46
CA PHE A 568 -5.01 7.53 25.45
C PHE A 568 -4.62 7.95 24.02
N GLU A 569 -4.14 9.19 23.87
CA GLU A 569 -3.56 9.69 22.62
C GLU A 569 -2.31 8.92 22.21
N SER A 570 -1.43 8.52 23.14
CA SER A 570 -0.26 7.69 22.84
C SER A 570 -0.68 6.32 22.30
N ILE A 571 -1.66 5.68 22.92
CA ILE A 571 -2.19 4.36 22.50
C ILE A 571 -2.87 4.44 21.13
N ILE A 572 -3.62 5.52 20.86
CA ILE A 572 -4.20 5.79 19.53
C ILE A 572 -3.11 6.04 18.48
N ASN A 573 -2.06 6.80 18.83
CA ASN A 573 -0.97 7.09 17.89
C ASN A 573 -0.19 5.84 17.50
N GLU A 574 0.06 4.93 18.45
CA GLU A 574 0.67 3.63 18.19
C GLU A 574 -0.23 2.77 17.29
N CYS A 575 -1.52 2.68 17.58
CA CYS A 575 -2.47 2.00 16.70
C CYS A 575 -2.42 2.58 15.28
N CYS A 576 -2.35 3.91 15.16
CA CYS A 576 -2.18 4.57 13.88
C CYS A 576 -0.82 4.28 13.21
N ASP A 577 0.27 4.08 13.96
CA ASP A 577 1.57 3.69 13.38
C ASP A 577 1.48 2.31 12.73
N ILE A 578 0.79 1.37 13.38
CA ILE A 578 0.56 0.02 12.84
C ILE A 578 -0.38 0.07 11.64
N ILE A 579 -1.45 0.88 11.69
CA ILE A 579 -2.34 1.10 10.54
C ILE A 579 -1.57 1.71 9.37
N ASP A 580 -0.80 2.78 9.59
CA ASP A 580 -0.03 3.44 8.55
C ASP A 580 0.99 2.49 7.90
N ASP A 581 1.68 1.65 8.68
CA ASP A 581 2.59 0.63 8.13
C ASP A 581 1.86 -0.46 7.34
N ALA A 582 0.72 -0.93 7.86
CA ALA A 582 -0.07 -1.97 7.21
C ALA A 582 -0.66 -1.47 5.88
N LEU A 583 -1.05 -0.19 5.82
CA LEU A 583 -1.62 0.48 4.65
C LEU A 583 -0.56 1.02 3.67
N LEU A 584 0.73 0.94 3.99
CA LEU A 584 1.81 1.34 3.08
C LEU A 584 2.07 0.23 2.05
N PRO A 585 1.84 0.47 0.75
CA PRO A 585 2.01 -0.55 -0.29
C PRO A 585 3.49 -0.93 -0.47
N ARG A 586 3.75 -2.08 -1.10
CA ARG A 586 5.11 -2.45 -1.53
C ARG A 586 5.53 -1.62 -2.74
N CYS A 587 6.81 -1.26 -2.82
CA CYS A 587 7.30 -0.47 -3.96
C CYS A 587 7.34 -1.25 -5.28
N LYS A 588 7.49 -2.58 -5.22
CA LYS A 588 7.49 -3.44 -6.41
C LYS A 588 6.13 -3.43 -7.12
N GLY A 589 6.14 -3.08 -8.41
CA GLY A 589 4.93 -2.99 -9.23
C GLY A 589 4.15 -1.68 -9.07
N HIS A 590 4.59 -0.78 -8.17
CA HIS A 590 3.97 0.52 -7.99
C HIS A 590 4.52 1.53 -9.00
N THR A 591 3.66 2.08 -9.88
CA THR A 591 4.12 2.91 -11.01
C THR A 591 4.37 4.38 -10.65
N LYS A 592 3.88 4.85 -9.49
CA LYS A 592 3.98 6.25 -9.06
C LYS A 592 4.77 6.36 -7.76
N ILE A 593 6.06 6.04 -7.79
CA ILE A 593 6.89 6.09 -6.59
C ILE A 593 7.27 7.53 -6.27
N LYS A 594 7.01 7.97 -5.03
CA LYS A 594 7.46 9.26 -4.48
C LYS A 594 8.58 9.00 -3.50
N PHE A 595 9.67 9.74 -3.64
CA PHE A 595 10.85 9.59 -2.81
C PHE A 595 11.39 10.95 -2.37
N LYS A 596 12.16 10.93 -1.29
CA LYS A 596 12.96 12.04 -0.80
C LYS A 596 14.40 11.60 -0.71
N LEU A 597 15.31 12.47 -1.15
CA LEU A 597 16.73 12.25 -1.02
C LEU A 597 17.20 12.81 0.32
N GLY A 598 17.97 12.01 1.05
CA GLY A 598 18.70 12.42 2.25
C GLY A 598 19.83 13.40 1.90
N GLU A 599 20.43 13.96 2.95
CA GLU A 599 21.65 14.75 2.82
C GLU A 599 22.83 13.85 2.41
N CYS A 600 23.81 14.41 1.71
CA CYS A 600 25.02 13.67 1.37
C CYS A 600 25.81 13.35 2.63
N ASN A 601 26.04 12.06 2.91
CA ASN A 601 27.01 11.65 3.91
C ASN A 601 28.42 11.90 3.36
N GLU A 602 29.01 13.01 3.81
CA GLU A 602 30.33 13.46 3.39
C GLU A 602 31.46 12.43 3.60
N GLN A 603 31.31 11.45 4.50
CA GLN A 603 32.33 10.42 4.73
C GLN A 603 32.25 9.31 3.68
N ASN A 604 31.04 8.84 3.36
CA ASN A 604 30.83 7.70 2.48
C ASN A 604 30.54 8.09 1.02
N GLU A 605 30.32 9.38 0.73
CA GLU A 605 29.88 9.89 -0.58
C GLU A 605 28.55 9.28 -1.05
N LEU A 606 27.69 8.90 -0.10
CA LEU A 606 26.39 8.30 -0.35
C LEU A 606 25.30 9.15 0.28
N ARG A 607 24.11 9.13 -0.33
CA ARG A 607 22.88 9.69 0.23
C ARG A 607 21.77 8.65 0.15
N ASP A 608 20.96 8.59 1.19
CA ASP A 608 19.88 7.63 1.28
C ASP A 608 18.66 8.08 0.47
N ILE A 609 17.94 7.12 -0.09
CA ILE A 609 16.64 7.33 -0.71
C ILE A 609 15.57 6.88 0.28
N THR A 610 14.74 7.82 0.74
CA THR A 610 13.56 7.52 1.53
C THR A 610 12.34 7.46 0.62
N TYR A 611 11.71 6.29 0.53
CA TYR A 611 10.46 6.10 -0.20
C TYR A 611 9.30 6.56 0.67
N LEU A 612 8.48 7.50 0.16
CA LEU A 612 7.45 8.18 0.96
C LEU A 612 6.08 7.51 0.88
N ASN A 613 5.82 6.78 -0.20
CA ASN A 613 4.51 6.20 -0.48
C ASN A 613 4.53 4.69 -0.70
N CYS A 614 5.64 4.03 -0.39
CA CYS A 614 5.75 2.58 -0.44
C CYS A 614 6.87 2.11 0.47
N LYS A 615 6.82 0.84 0.89
CA LYS A 615 7.87 0.16 1.64
C LYS A 615 8.68 -0.77 0.74
N LEU A 616 9.99 -0.79 1.00
CA LEU A 616 10.93 -1.71 0.38
C LEU A 616 10.94 -3.04 1.13
N THR A 617 11.04 -4.13 0.38
CA THR A 617 11.40 -5.45 0.88
C THR A 617 12.81 -5.82 0.39
N ASP A 618 13.42 -6.84 0.98
CA ASP A 618 14.78 -7.28 0.58
C ASP A 618 14.84 -7.81 -0.85
N ASN A 619 13.69 -8.13 -1.45
CA ASN A 619 13.55 -8.61 -2.83
C ASN A 619 13.19 -7.50 -3.84
N ASP A 620 13.18 -6.24 -3.42
CA ASP A 620 12.89 -5.12 -4.31
C ASP A 620 14.22 -4.62 -4.92
N ASP A 621 14.38 -4.76 -6.24
CA ASP A 621 15.56 -4.33 -7.02
C ASP A 621 15.74 -2.78 -7.09
N LEU A 622 15.17 -2.05 -6.14
CA LEU A 622 15.19 -0.59 -6.06
C LEU A 622 16.41 -0.10 -5.28
N GLN A 623 17.03 0.96 -5.79
CA GLN A 623 18.21 1.56 -5.16
C GLN A 623 17.85 2.18 -3.80
N ARG A 624 18.67 1.91 -2.78
CA ARG A 624 18.51 2.50 -1.44
C ARG A 624 19.42 3.71 -1.21
N GLU A 625 20.52 3.77 -1.94
CA GLU A 625 21.57 4.78 -1.79
C GLU A 625 22.00 5.29 -3.18
N LEU A 626 22.44 6.55 -3.25
CA LEU A 626 22.99 7.19 -4.45
C LEU A 626 24.34 7.81 -4.14
N GLU A 627 25.25 7.83 -5.12
CA GLU A 627 26.49 8.60 -5.02
C GLU A 627 26.20 10.11 -4.97
N CYS A 628 26.97 10.84 -4.16
CA CYS A 628 26.89 12.29 -4.10
C CYS A 628 27.43 12.94 -5.39
N PRO A 629 26.89 14.09 -5.82
CA PRO A 629 27.25 14.73 -7.08
C PRO A 629 28.62 15.45 -7.07
N TYR A 630 29.40 15.33 -5.98
CA TYR A 630 30.71 15.94 -5.81
C TYR A 630 31.62 15.06 -4.95
N ILE A 631 32.94 15.25 -5.07
CA ILE A 631 33.94 14.59 -4.22
C ILE A 631 34.03 15.36 -2.89
N SER A 632 33.66 14.73 -1.79
CA SER A 632 33.68 15.35 -0.46
C SER A 632 35.09 15.46 0.08
N SER A 633 35.45 16.59 0.70
CA SER A 633 36.74 16.76 1.37
C SER A 633 36.92 15.88 2.61
N LYS A 634 35.82 15.36 3.18
CA LYS A 634 35.87 14.43 4.32
C LYS A 634 35.97 12.96 3.90
N ASN A 635 35.68 12.63 2.64
CA ASN A 635 35.90 11.29 2.11
C ASN A 635 37.39 11.04 1.90
N PHE A 636 37.83 9.78 2.00
CA PHE A 636 39.22 9.40 1.76
C PHE A 636 39.76 9.92 0.41
N LYS A 637 38.97 9.86 -0.67
CA LYS A 637 39.36 10.37 -1.99
C LYS A 637 39.63 11.86 -1.98
N GLY A 638 38.71 12.66 -1.44
CA GLY A 638 38.85 14.11 -1.39
C GLY A 638 39.93 14.56 -0.41
N LEU A 639 40.05 13.90 0.75
CA LEU A 639 41.13 14.13 1.70
C LEU A 639 42.49 13.83 1.07
N PHE A 640 42.62 12.69 0.39
CA PHE A 640 43.83 12.30 -0.33
C PHE A 640 44.22 13.34 -1.38
N LEU A 641 43.28 13.77 -2.25
CA LEU A 641 43.49 14.82 -3.24
C LEU A 641 43.91 16.15 -2.61
N THR A 642 43.30 16.52 -1.49
CA THR A 642 43.62 17.78 -0.79
C THR A 642 45.03 17.73 -0.20
N ILE A 643 45.41 16.63 0.45
CA ILE A 643 46.75 16.47 1.04
C ILE A 643 47.82 16.45 -0.05
N ILE A 644 47.65 15.65 -1.10
CA ILE A 644 48.65 15.53 -2.17
C ILE A 644 48.79 16.82 -2.98
N SER A 645 47.69 17.55 -3.23
CA SER A 645 47.75 18.88 -3.87
C SER A 645 48.48 19.91 -2.99
N LEU A 646 48.26 19.89 -1.67
CA LEU A 646 48.94 20.79 -0.75
C LEU A 646 50.45 20.49 -0.66
N ILE A 647 50.83 19.22 -0.65
CA ILE A 647 52.24 18.79 -0.72
C ILE A 647 52.87 19.26 -2.03
N ALA A 648 52.20 19.05 -3.17
CA ALA A 648 52.69 19.48 -4.48
C ALA A 648 52.93 21.01 -4.50
N ILE A 649 51.95 21.80 -4.05
CA ILE A 649 52.05 23.27 -3.94
C ILE A 649 53.26 23.69 -3.08
N ILE A 650 53.49 23.04 -1.94
CA ILE A 650 54.64 23.34 -1.07
C ILE A 650 55.97 23.04 -1.78
N ILE A 651 56.07 21.90 -2.47
CA ILE A 651 57.25 21.52 -3.24
C ILE A 651 57.52 22.56 -4.33
N GLU A 652 56.48 22.98 -5.07
CA GLU A 652 56.65 23.98 -6.13
C GLU A 652 57.07 25.35 -5.60
N ILE A 653 56.47 25.83 -4.50
CA ILE A 653 56.89 27.08 -3.85
C ILE A 653 58.35 27.00 -3.41
N PHE A 654 58.77 25.87 -2.83
CA PHE A 654 60.15 25.66 -2.43
C PHE A 654 61.11 25.72 -3.63
N ILE A 655 60.74 25.07 -4.75
CA ILE A 655 61.51 25.11 -5.99
C ILE A 655 61.59 26.55 -6.54
N ILE A 656 60.49 27.32 -6.54
CA ILE A 656 60.48 28.74 -6.93
C ILE A 656 61.48 29.54 -6.08
N VAL A 657 61.44 29.38 -4.75
CA VAL A 657 62.32 30.11 -3.83
C VAL A 657 63.79 29.78 -4.12
N ILE A 658 64.12 28.52 -4.39
CA ILE A 658 65.49 28.12 -4.78
C ILE A 658 65.90 28.80 -6.09
N VAL A 659 65.05 28.74 -7.12
CA VAL A 659 65.35 29.32 -8.43
C VAL A 659 65.55 30.84 -8.34
N ILE A 660 64.79 31.53 -7.49
CA ILE A 660 64.96 32.98 -7.22
C ILE A 660 66.26 33.25 -6.45
N LYS A 661 66.55 32.48 -5.39
CA LYS A 661 67.73 32.68 -4.54
C LYS A 661 69.04 32.45 -5.29
N PHE A 662 69.10 31.42 -6.13
CA PHE A 662 70.28 31.03 -6.89
C PHE A 662 70.25 31.55 -8.35
N ARG A 663 69.44 32.58 -8.64
CA ARG A 663 69.28 33.13 -10.01
C ARG A 663 70.60 33.53 -10.71
N ASN A 664 71.63 33.85 -9.93
CA ASN A 664 72.93 34.30 -10.43
C ASN A 664 73.93 33.13 -10.64
N GLU A 665 73.58 31.91 -10.25
CA GLU A 665 74.43 30.74 -10.44
C GLU A 665 74.48 30.33 -11.91
N LYS A 666 75.67 29.91 -12.38
CA LYS A 666 75.91 29.58 -13.79
C LYS A 666 74.93 28.53 -14.32
N CYS A 667 74.59 27.53 -13.50
CA CYS A 667 73.66 26.45 -13.88
C CYS A 667 72.24 26.96 -14.17
N ILE A 668 71.72 27.91 -13.38
CA ILE A 668 70.38 28.50 -13.57
C ILE A 668 70.41 29.55 -14.68
N LEU A 669 71.46 30.36 -14.73
CA LEU A 669 71.64 31.39 -15.76
C LEU A 669 71.70 30.80 -17.17
N LEU A 670 72.42 29.69 -17.37
CA LEU A 670 72.51 28.97 -18.65
C LEU A 670 71.17 28.32 -19.05
N SER A 671 70.41 27.84 -18.06
CA SER A 671 69.06 27.27 -18.29
C SER A 671 68.04 28.34 -18.69
N GLY A 672 68.22 29.58 -18.25
CA GLY A 672 67.32 30.70 -18.47
C GLY A 672 66.34 30.85 -17.32
N PHE A 673 66.62 31.78 -16.41
CA PHE A 673 65.82 32.05 -15.22
C PHE A 673 64.33 32.31 -15.54
N GLU A 674 64.05 33.16 -16.53
CA GLU A 674 62.67 33.51 -16.93
C GLU A 674 61.87 32.27 -17.35
N PHE A 675 62.48 31.37 -18.13
CA PHE A 675 61.84 30.13 -18.56
C PHE A 675 61.49 29.23 -17.37
N LEU A 676 62.46 28.98 -16.49
CA LEU A 676 62.24 28.11 -15.32
C LEU A 676 61.20 28.71 -14.39
N PHE A 677 61.26 30.03 -14.13
CA PHE A 677 60.29 30.71 -13.28
C PHE A 677 58.85 30.59 -13.82
N PHE A 678 58.63 30.89 -15.10
CA PHE A 678 57.29 30.80 -15.68
C PHE A 678 56.77 29.36 -15.81
N LEU A 679 57.65 28.39 -16.05
CA LEU A 679 57.27 26.97 -16.10
C LEU A 679 56.78 26.47 -14.73
N ILE A 680 57.50 26.80 -13.65
CA ILE A 680 57.11 26.41 -12.30
C ILE A 680 55.84 27.15 -11.86
N LEU A 681 55.76 28.46 -12.13
CA LEU A 681 54.58 29.26 -11.81
C LEU A 681 53.32 28.73 -12.49
N SER A 682 53.44 28.30 -13.75
CA SER A 682 52.31 27.71 -14.50
C SER A 682 51.88 26.36 -13.91
N SER A 683 52.85 25.54 -13.48
CA SER A 683 52.58 24.26 -12.82
C SER A 683 51.92 24.44 -11.45
N LEU A 684 52.38 25.42 -10.66
CA LEU A 684 51.75 25.81 -9.39
C LEU A 684 50.28 26.18 -9.58
N ILE A 685 49.95 26.94 -10.64
CA ILE A 685 48.57 27.30 -10.96
C ILE A 685 47.72 26.07 -11.33
N LEU A 686 48.29 25.08 -12.02
CA LEU A 686 47.62 23.81 -12.33
C LEU A 686 47.34 22.98 -11.06
N ASP A 687 48.28 22.92 -10.13
CA ASP A 687 48.09 22.20 -8.85
C ASP A 687 47.00 22.87 -8.00
N ILE A 688 46.96 24.21 -8.01
CA ILE A 688 45.87 24.98 -7.38
C ILE A 688 44.51 24.68 -8.04
N SER A 689 44.46 24.38 -9.34
CA SER A 689 43.20 24.00 -10.01
C SER A 689 42.58 22.77 -9.37
N VAL A 690 43.38 21.73 -9.08
CA VAL A 690 42.92 20.46 -8.48
C VAL A 690 42.21 20.68 -7.15
N TYR A 691 42.68 21.63 -6.34
CA TYR A 691 42.03 22.01 -5.09
C TYR A 691 40.59 22.53 -5.30
N PHE A 692 40.33 23.28 -6.38
CA PHE A 692 39.00 23.80 -6.69
C PHE A 692 38.02 22.75 -7.23
N TRP A 693 38.48 21.55 -7.58
CA TRP A 693 37.62 20.43 -7.97
C TRP A 693 37.05 19.66 -6.77
N VAL A 694 37.57 19.86 -5.56
CA VAL A 694 37.14 19.16 -4.34
C VAL A 694 36.08 19.97 -3.57
N GLY A 695 35.05 19.27 -3.10
CA GLY A 695 33.94 19.81 -2.31
C GLY A 695 32.75 20.27 -3.14
N GLU A 696 31.78 20.89 -2.45
CA GLU A 696 30.48 21.26 -3.05
C GLU A 696 30.59 22.26 -4.21
N ALA A 697 29.64 22.18 -5.13
CA ALA A 697 29.53 23.08 -6.27
C ALA A 697 29.12 24.48 -5.81
N VAL A 698 30.13 25.35 -5.62
CA VAL A 698 29.93 26.77 -5.30
C VAL A 698 30.34 27.63 -6.49
N LYS A 699 29.63 28.74 -6.74
CA LYS A 699 29.82 29.63 -7.90
C LYS A 699 31.29 29.97 -8.19
N TYR A 700 32.06 30.35 -7.18
CA TYR A 700 33.47 30.72 -7.38
C TYR A 700 34.35 29.50 -7.67
N LYS A 701 34.12 28.33 -7.04
CA LYS A 701 34.87 27.09 -7.32
C LYS A 701 34.65 26.62 -8.75
N CYS A 702 33.39 26.67 -9.24
CA CYS A 702 33.04 26.30 -10.61
C CYS A 702 33.77 27.15 -11.67
N ILE A 703 33.98 28.44 -11.39
CA ILE A 703 34.68 29.36 -12.30
C ILE A 703 36.21 29.18 -12.16
N LEU A 704 36.73 29.24 -10.93
CA LEU A 704 38.17 29.23 -10.67
C LEU A 704 38.85 27.95 -11.11
N LYS A 705 38.19 26.79 -11.01
CA LYS A 705 38.77 25.52 -11.48
C LYS A 705 39.12 25.55 -12.97
N ILE A 706 38.27 26.15 -13.81
CA ILE A 706 38.50 26.29 -15.25
C ILE A 706 39.53 27.38 -15.54
N TRP A 707 39.44 28.53 -14.86
CA TRP A 707 40.41 29.62 -15.02
C TRP A 707 41.84 29.19 -14.73
N THR A 708 42.06 28.58 -13.58
CA THR A 708 43.39 28.12 -13.15
C THR A 708 43.91 27.02 -14.07
N MET A 709 43.05 26.08 -14.48
CA MET A 709 43.41 25.04 -15.45
C MET A 709 43.90 25.61 -16.79
N ILE A 710 43.12 26.50 -17.42
CA ILE A 710 43.48 27.08 -18.73
C ILE A 710 44.72 27.97 -18.61
N ILE A 711 44.77 28.87 -17.62
CA ILE A 711 45.93 29.75 -17.42
C ILE A 711 47.21 28.93 -17.19
N GLY A 712 47.12 27.90 -16.35
CA GLY A 712 48.24 27.02 -16.05
C GLY A 712 48.72 26.26 -17.30
N ILE A 713 47.82 25.71 -18.12
CA ILE A 713 48.22 24.90 -19.28
C ILE A 713 48.73 25.76 -20.44
N THR A 714 48.10 26.90 -20.73
CA THR A 714 48.58 27.84 -21.75
C THR A 714 49.94 28.42 -21.36
N GLY A 715 50.13 28.74 -20.06
CA GLY A 715 51.40 29.21 -19.51
C GLY A 715 52.50 28.16 -19.62
N LEU A 716 52.18 26.91 -19.28
CA LEU A 716 53.09 25.77 -19.39
C LEU A 716 53.55 25.59 -20.85
N ILE A 717 52.61 25.48 -21.80
CA ILE A 717 52.89 25.32 -23.22
C ILE A 717 53.74 26.48 -23.76
N SER A 718 53.38 27.71 -23.43
CA SER A 718 54.09 28.90 -23.90
C SER A 718 55.53 28.95 -23.39
N SER A 719 55.76 28.62 -22.11
CA SER A 719 57.08 28.69 -21.48
C SER A 719 58.12 27.82 -22.21
N TYR A 720 57.83 26.53 -22.44
CA TYR A 720 58.78 25.63 -23.10
C TYR A 720 58.82 25.83 -24.62
N SER A 721 57.73 26.30 -25.24
CA SER A 721 57.70 26.60 -26.68
C SER A 721 58.64 27.77 -27.02
N ILE A 722 58.57 28.86 -26.24
CA ILE A 722 59.50 29.99 -26.36
C ILE A 722 60.94 29.51 -26.21
N LYS A 723 61.23 28.69 -25.19
CA LYS A 723 62.59 28.16 -24.97
C LYS A 723 63.07 27.30 -26.14
N SER A 724 62.22 26.40 -26.65
CA SER A 724 62.53 25.54 -27.80
C SER A 724 62.88 26.37 -29.04
N GLU A 725 62.10 27.42 -29.33
CA GLU A 725 62.32 28.26 -30.49
C GLU A 725 63.58 29.11 -30.38
N ILE A 726 63.92 29.60 -29.18
CA ILE A 726 65.20 30.28 -28.92
C ILE A 726 66.38 29.33 -29.21
N ILE A 727 66.32 28.08 -28.76
CA ILE A 727 67.38 27.09 -28.99
C ILE A 727 67.55 26.80 -30.49
N ILE A 728 66.45 26.56 -31.20
CA ILE A 728 66.47 26.26 -32.64
C ILE A 728 66.98 27.46 -33.45
N SER A 729 66.58 28.68 -33.08
CA SER A 729 67.02 29.91 -33.75
C SER A 729 68.53 30.13 -33.60
N ILE A 730 69.09 29.87 -32.40
CA ILE A 730 70.53 29.97 -32.16
C ILE A 730 71.29 28.92 -32.96
N TYR A 731 70.82 27.66 -32.97
CA TYR A 731 71.48 26.57 -33.68
C TYR A 731 71.50 26.76 -35.21
N ASN A 732 70.42 27.31 -35.79
CA ASN A 732 70.32 27.54 -37.23
C ASN A 732 71.06 28.81 -37.71
N ASN A 733 71.47 29.71 -36.79
CA ASN A 733 72.15 30.95 -37.15
C ASN A 733 73.68 30.76 -37.29
N LYS A 734 74.11 30.33 -38.48
CA LYS A 734 75.53 30.07 -38.81
C LYS A 734 76.48 31.28 -38.76
N LYS A 735 75.99 32.53 -38.60
CA LYS A 735 76.81 33.77 -38.66
C LYS A 735 76.90 34.57 -37.36
N LEU A 736 76.29 34.14 -36.25
CA LEU A 736 76.33 34.85 -34.94
C LEU A 736 75.98 36.36 -34.99
N THR A 737 75.30 36.85 -36.03
CA THR A 737 74.79 38.23 -36.08
C THR A 737 73.48 38.34 -35.32
N GLN A 738 73.27 39.43 -34.56
CA GLN A 738 72.04 39.71 -33.80
C GLN A 738 70.80 39.59 -34.70
N SER A 739 70.02 38.52 -34.54
CA SER A 739 68.78 38.34 -35.27
C SER A 739 67.60 38.84 -34.44
N ASN A 740 66.77 39.70 -35.04
CA ASN A 740 65.53 40.24 -34.47
C ASN A 740 64.41 39.17 -34.30
N TYR A 741 64.71 37.91 -34.65
CA TYR A 741 63.77 36.79 -34.59
C TYR A 741 63.38 36.44 -33.14
N LYS A 742 64.31 36.59 -32.19
CA LYS A 742 64.11 36.29 -30.75
C LYS A 742 62.97 37.10 -30.11
N MET A 743 62.81 38.38 -30.51
CA MET A 743 61.80 39.27 -29.93
C MET A 743 60.40 39.03 -30.53
N ARG A 744 60.33 38.67 -31.82
CA ARG A 744 59.06 38.48 -32.54
C ARG A 744 58.26 37.28 -32.04
N THR A 745 58.93 36.15 -31.81
CA THR A 745 58.30 34.93 -31.29
C THR A 745 57.83 35.11 -29.85
N TYR A 746 58.67 35.70 -28.99
CA TYR A 746 58.29 35.97 -27.60
C TYR A 746 57.01 36.81 -27.51
N LEU A 747 56.92 37.87 -28.33
CA LEU A 747 55.72 38.70 -28.42
C LEU A 747 54.48 37.93 -28.90
N LEU A 748 54.63 36.96 -29.82
CA LEU A 748 53.52 36.16 -30.33
C LEU A 748 52.85 35.33 -29.22
N TYR A 749 53.62 34.58 -28.43
CA TYR A 749 53.05 33.76 -27.35
C TYR A 749 52.41 34.61 -26.25
N VAL A 750 52.97 35.79 -25.94
CA VAL A 750 52.37 36.74 -24.98
C VAL A 750 51.05 37.28 -25.51
N ILE A 751 50.94 37.62 -26.80
CA ILE A 751 49.69 38.08 -27.41
C ILE A 751 48.62 36.97 -27.35
N ILE A 752 48.98 35.72 -27.65
CA ILE A 752 48.06 34.59 -27.57
C ILE A 752 47.58 34.37 -26.13
N PHE A 753 48.47 34.48 -25.14
CA PHE A 753 48.10 34.38 -23.73
C PHE A 753 47.13 35.49 -23.29
N ILE A 754 47.36 36.74 -23.71
CA ILE A 754 46.44 37.86 -23.43
C ILE A 754 45.08 37.60 -24.10
N PHE A 755 45.09 37.10 -25.34
CA PHE A 755 43.86 36.74 -26.05
C PHE A 755 43.07 35.64 -25.31
N GLN A 756 43.77 34.63 -24.76
CA GLN A 756 43.16 33.59 -23.94
C GLN A 756 42.49 34.15 -22.67
N LEU A 757 43.11 35.14 -22.01
CA LEU A 757 42.51 35.82 -20.86
C LEU A 757 41.25 36.61 -21.21
N ILE A 758 41.21 37.25 -22.39
CA ILE A 758 40.02 37.94 -22.89
C ILE A 758 38.88 36.93 -23.14
N LEU A 759 39.19 35.79 -23.76
CA LEU A 759 38.20 34.73 -23.99
C LEU A 759 37.68 34.12 -22.68
N LEU A 760 38.55 33.88 -21.68
CA LEU A 760 38.13 33.41 -20.35
C LEU A 760 37.24 34.42 -19.63
N THR A 761 37.58 35.70 -19.73
CA THR A 761 36.76 36.79 -19.21
C THR A 761 35.38 36.79 -19.86
N TRP A 762 35.33 36.67 -21.19
CA TRP A 762 34.08 36.59 -21.93
C TRP A 762 33.28 35.33 -21.56
N TRP A 763 33.92 34.16 -21.49
CA TRP A 763 33.28 32.91 -21.07
C TRP A 763 32.66 33.05 -19.67
N THR A 764 33.34 33.71 -18.74
CA THR A 764 32.85 33.93 -17.37
C THR A 764 31.56 34.73 -17.33
N PHE A 765 31.40 35.74 -18.19
CA PHE A 765 30.14 36.49 -18.29
C PHE A 765 28.98 35.63 -18.79
N THR A 766 29.26 34.57 -19.54
CA THR A 766 28.24 33.59 -19.99
C THR A 766 27.98 32.48 -18.98
N HIS A 767 28.72 32.43 -17.87
CA HIS A 767 28.69 31.33 -16.92
C HIS A 767 27.79 31.62 -15.72
N LYS A 768 26.76 30.80 -15.51
CA LYS A 768 25.77 31.00 -14.42
C LYS A 768 26.29 30.61 -13.03
N GLY A 769 27.38 29.84 -12.96
CA GLY A 769 27.97 29.34 -11.72
C GLY A 769 27.48 27.92 -11.43
N VAL A 770 26.39 27.84 -10.67
CA VAL A 770 25.72 26.58 -10.33
C VAL A 770 24.41 26.51 -11.11
N GLU A 771 24.12 25.36 -11.70
CA GLU A 771 22.87 25.07 -12.38
C GLU A 771 22.24 23.80 -11.83
N GLU A 772 20.91 23.75 -11.86
CA GLU A 772 20.14 22.60 -11.45
C GLU A 772 20.02 21.64 -12.65
N ARG A 773 20.45 20.40 -12.48
CA ARG A 773 20.36 19.34 -13.49
C ARG A 773 19.43 18.23 -13.03
N GLU A 774 18.82 17.57 -13.99
CA GLU A 774 17.97 16.40 -13.75
C GLU A 774 18.76 15.12 -14.03
N SER A 775 18.64 14.14 -13.12
CA SER A 775 19.16 12.78 -13.28
C SER A 775 18.04 11.79 -12.96
N TYR A 776 18.16 10.57 -13.48
CA TYR A 776 17.10 9.56 -13.44
C TYR A 776 17.50 8.36 -12.60
N ILE A 777 16.67 8.01 -11.62
CA ILE A 777 16.77 6.75 -10.88
C ILE A 777 15.91 5.73 -11.62
N LYS A 778 16.56 4.63 -12.01
CA LYS A 778 15.92 3.53 -12.71
C LYS A 778 14.67 3.06 -11.95
N ASP A 779 13.56 2.92 -12.66
CA ASP A 779 12.28 2.41 -12.14
C ASP A 779 11.62 3.27 -11.04
N VAL A 780 12.15 4.47 -10.74
CA VAL A 780 11.61 5.39 -9.72
C VAL A 780 11.21 6.74 -10.33
N GLY A 781 12.14 7.44 -10.99
CA GLY A 781 11.87 8.77 -11.53
C GLY A 781 13.07 9.72 -11.56
N SER A 782 12.84 10.95 -12.01
CA SER A 782 13.85 11.99 -12.09
C SER A 782 13.99 12.78 -10.78
N TYR A 783 15.22 13.14 -10.41
CA TYR A 783 15.53 14.07 -9.33
C TYR A 783 16.44 15.19 -9.81
N LYS A 784 16.45 16.29 -9.04
CA LYS A 784 17.25 17.46 -9.33
C LYS A 784 18.49 17.54 -8.44
N TYR A 785 19.61 17.98 -8.99
CA TYR A 785 20.85 18.20 -8.24
C TYR A 785 21.63 19.40 -8.76
N ASN A 786 22.43 20.00 -7.89
CA ASN A 786 23.26 21.15 -8.22
C ASN A 786 24.58 20.69 -8.84
N ALA A 787 24.88 21.21 -10.04
CA ALA A 787 26.15 20.97 -10.74
C ALA A 787 26.76 22.31 -11.19
N CYS A 788 28.05 22.30 -11.52
CA CYS A 788 28.66 23.47 -12.18
C CYS A 788 28.13 23.62 -13.60
N SER A 789 27.78 24.85 -13.98
CA SER A 789 27.42 25.16 -15.36
C SER A 789 28.63 25.00 -16.30
N ILE A 790 28.40 24.71 -17.57
CA ILE A 790 29.47 24.66 -18.59
C ILE A 790 29.67 26.06 -19.23
N GLY A 791 28.69 26.97 -19.08
CA GLY A 791 28.67 28.26 -19.76
C GLY A 791 28.45 28.12 -21.27
N ASN A 792 28.95 29.06 -22.06
CA ASN A 792 28.88 28.95 -23.52
C ASN A 792 29.89 27.92 -24.05
N GLU A 793 29.37 26.77 -24.48
CA GLU A 793 30.16 25.65 -25.01
C GLU A 793 31.03 26.02 -26.22
N ASN A 794 30.56 26.91 -27.09
CA ASN A 794 31.33 27.33 -28.26
C ASN A 794 32.56 28.15 -27.87
N ILE A 795 32.42 29.06 -26.89
CA ILE A 795 33.55 29.85 -26.39
C ILE A 795 34.55 28.93 -25.68
N LEU A 796 34.05 28.00 -24.85
CA LEU A 796 34.92 27.04 -24.16
C LEU A 796 35.66 26.12 -25.13
N THR A 797 34.99 25.63 -26.17
CA THR A 797 35.59 24.81 -27.22
C THR A 797 36.65 25.59 -28.00
N LEU A 798 36.41 26.88 -28.28
CA LEU A 798 37.39 27.74 -28.93
C LEU A 798 38.66 27.95 -28.06
N ILE A 799 38.49 28.12 -26.75
CA ILE A 799 39.60 28.22 -25.78
C ILE A 799 40.47 26.96 -25.83
N PHE A 800 39.86 25.77 -25.75
CA PHE A 800 40.59 24.50 -25.88
C PHE A 800 41.26 24.34 -27.25
N LEU A 801 40.59 24.75 -28.34
CA LEU A 801 41.14 24.67 -29.70
C LEU A 801 42.43 25.48 -29.86
N ILE A 802 42.49 26.67 -29.24
CA ILE A 802 43.69 27.52 -29.23
C ILE A 802 44.84 26.79 -28.53
N ASP A 803 44.59 26.21 -27.35
CA ASP A 803 45.61 25.48 -26.59
C ASP A 803 46.09 24.22 -27.33
N TYR A 804 45.19 23.45 -27.97
CA TYR A 804 45.59 22.33 -28.82
C TYR A 804 46.43 22.78 -30.02
N THR A 805 46.09 23.92 -30.64
CA THR A 805 46.85 24.46 -31.76
C THR A 805 48.25 24.87 -31.33
N LEU A 806 48.37 25.58 -30.19
CA LEU A 806 49.66 25.92 -29.58
C LEU A 806 50.50 24.67 -29.29
N LEU A 807 49.86 23.64 -28.77
CA LEU A 807 50.53 22.39 -28.44
C LEU A 807 51.06 21.67 -29.69
N VAL A 808 50.26 21.58 -30.75
CA VAL A 808 50.69 20.99 -32.03
C VAL A 808 51.87 21.75 -32.62
N ILE A 809 51.82 23.09 -32.60
CA ILE A 809 52.95 23.94 -33.02
C ILE A 809 54.19 23.61 -32.18
N SER A 810 54.03 23.46 -30.87
CA SER A 810 55.13 23.14 -29.97
C SER A 810 55.75 21.76 -30.22
N ILE A 811 54.92 20.73 -30.48
CA ILE A 811 55.36 19.39 -30.85
C ILE A 811 56.16 19.43 -32.16
N ILE A 812 55.65 20.16 -33.18
CA ILE A 812 56.34 20.32 -34.47
C ILE A 812 57.71 21.00 -34.27
N MET A 813 57.75 22.07 -33.46
CA MET A 813 58.97 22.82 -33.20
C MET A 813 59.99 21.98 -32.42
N SER A 814 59.57 21.32 -31.34
CA SER A 814 60.45 20.44 -30.56
C SER A 814 60.96 19.24 -31.36
N TYR A 815 60.14 18.68 -32.26
CA TYR A 815 60.56 17.62 -33.19
C TYR A 815 61.68 18.08 -34.15
N ARG A 816 61.59 19.31 -34.67
CA ARG A 816 62.66 19.90 -35.52
C ARG A 816 63.98 20.04 -34.76
N GLY A 817 63.94 20.26 -33.45
CA GLY A 817 65.10 20.38 -32.57
C GLY A 817 65.75 19.06 -32.13
N ARG A 818 65.23 17.89 -32.54
CA ARG A 818 65.67 16.57 -32.01
C ARG A 818 67.11 16.15 -32.33
N ASN A 819 67.70 16.72 -33.39
CA ASN A 819 69.04 16.38 -33.88
C ASN A 819 70.15 17.27 -33.30
N ILE A 820 69.84 18.14 -32.34
CA ILE A 820 70.81 19.02 -31.68
C ILE A 820 71.68 18.18 -30.69
N PRO A 821 73.01 18.38 -30.62
CA PRO A 821 73.92 17.59 -29.78
C PRO A 821 73.57 17.59 -28.28
N THR A 822 73.97 16.53 -27.57
CA THR A 822 73.62 16.27 -26.15
C THR A 822 74.14 17.30 -25.15
N GLU A 823 75.12 18.13 -25.51
CA GLU A 823 75.54 19.28 -24.67
C GLU A 823 74.48 20.40 -24.64
N PHE A 824 73.46 20.34 -25.50
CA PHE A 824 72.28 21.22 -25.57
C PHE A 824 70.94 20.47 -25.36
N ASN A 825 70.92 19.42 -24.52
CA ASN A 825 69.86 18.39 -24.35
C ASN A 825 68.43 18.84 -23.96
N TYR A 826 68.07 20.12 -24.06
CA TYR A 826 66.73 20.61 -23.71
C TYR A 826 65.66 20.19 -24.73
N SER A 827 66.01 20.03 -26.01
CA SER A 827 65.01 19.77 -27.07
C SER A 827 64.31 18.42 -26.94
N LYS A 828 65.00 17.36 -26.48
CA LYS A 828 64.38 16.03 -26.24
C LYS A 828 63.44 16.05 -25.03
N LYS A 829 63.84 16.74 -23.96
CA LYS A 829 63.00 16.93 -22.75
C LYS A 829 61.73 17.70 -23.09
N ILE A 830 61.86 18.80 -23.84
CA ILE A 830 60.70 19.60 -24.30
C ILE A 830 59.76 18.78 -25.18
N PHE A 831 60.28 17.95 -26.09
CA PHE A 831 59.44 17.06 -26.90
C PHE A 831 58.63 16.08 -26.03
N PHE A 832 59.26 15.41 -25.06
CA PHE A 832 58.55 14.53 -24.13
C PHE A 832 57.50 15.28 -23.28
N THR A 833 57.86 16.45 -22.74
CA THR A 833 56.93 17.30 -21.99
C THR A 833 55.73 17.73 -22.85
N SER A 834 55.94 18.06 -24.13
CA SER A 834 54.84 18.43 -25.03
C SER A 834 53.86 17.28 -25.30
N LEU A 835 54.33 16.03 -25.36
CA LEU A 835 53.47 14.86 -25.46
C LEU A 835 52.67 14.63 -24.16
N LEU A 836 53.31 14.85 -23.01
CA LEU A 836 52.65 14.71 -21.70
C LEU A 836 51.61 15.82 -21.48
N SER A 837 51.87 17.05 -21.95
CA SER A 837 50.88 18.12 -22.00
C SER A 837 49.70 17.79 -22.93
N ALA A 838 49.90 17.00 -24.00
CA ALA A 838 48.80 16.53 -24.85
C ALA A 838 47.86 15.58 -24.10
N LEU A 839 48.44 14.66 -23.32
CA LEU A 839 47.67 13.77 -22.46
C LEU A 839 46.88 14.56 -21.41
N LEU A 840 47.51 15.53 -20.73
CA LEU A 840 46.84 16.40 -19.77
C LEU A 840 45.66 17.16 -20.39
N MET A 841 45.86 17.79 -21.54
CA MET A 841 44.82 18.55 -22.24
C MET A 841 43.62 17.66 -22.60
N THR A 842 43.87 16.44 -23.07
CA THR A 842 42.83 15.47 -23.42
C THR A 842 42.03 15.07 -22.19
N VAL A 843 42.73 14.75 -21.11
CA VAL A 843 42.14 14.34 -19.84
C VAL A 843 41.30 15.48 -19.20
N TYR A 844 41.78 16.72 -19.25
CA TYR A 844 41.03 17.88 -18.78
C TYR A 844 39.79 18.17 -19.62
N TYR A 845 39.90 18.09 -20.94
CA TYR A 845 38.75 18.28 -21.82
C TYR A 845 37.67 17.24 -21.52
N LEU A 846 38.05 15.98 -21.31
CA LEU A 846 37.13 14.92 -20.89
C LEU A 846 36.51 15.21 -19.52
N ALA A 847 37.28 15.63 -18.52
CA ALA A 847 36.73 15.96 -17.20
C ALA A 847 35.75 17.16 -17.23
N VAL A 848 35.92 18.10 -18.15
CA VAL A 848 35.02 19.25 -18.28
C VAL A 848 33.76 18.94 -19.06
N THR A 849 33.86 18.10 -20.11
CA THR A 849 32.75 17.80 -21.02
C THR A 849 31.94 16.57 -20.61
N SER A 850 32.55 15.61 -19.92
CA SER A 850 31.89 14.37 -19.58
C SER A 850 30.99 14.54 -18.37
N THR A 851 29.70 14.25 -18.56
CA THR A 851 28.71 14.09 -17.48
C THR A 851 28.87 12.71 -16.83
N VAL A 852 30.10 12.35 -16.43
CA VAL A 852 30.33 11.06 -15.78
C VAL A 852 29.63 11.10 -14.43
N GLU A 853 28.55 10.35 -14.31
CA GLU A 853 27.72 10.22 -13.10
C GLU A 853 28.48 9.65 -11.89
N LYS A 854 29.74 9.23 -12.08
CA LYS A 854 30.58 8.54 -11.10
C LYS A 854 31.76 9.38 -10.66
N ASN A 855 32.04 9.39 -9.36
CA ASN A 855 33.15 10.17 -8.77
C ASN A 855 34.55 9.57 -9.07
N LEU A 856 34.63 8.28 -9.41
CA LEU A 856 35.90 7.56 -9.59
C LEU A 856 36.76 8.07 -10.78
N PRO A 857 36.21 8.29 -11.99
CA PRO A 857 37.02 8.81 -13.11
C PRO A 857 37.56 10.22 -12.83
N TYR A 858 36.79 11.09 -12.18
CA TYR A 858 37.25 12.42 -11.75
C TYR A 858 38.44 12.33 -10.80
N PHE A 859 38.38 11.43 -9.81
CA PHE A 859 39.48 11.21 -8.87
C PHE A 859 40.78 10.79 -9.58
N ILE A 860 40.71 9.84 -10.52
CA ILE A 860 41.88 9.35 -11.27
C ILE A 860 42.49 10.47 -12.13
N VAL A 861 41.65 11.24 -12.81
CA VAL A 861 42.07 12.37 -13.66
C VAL A 861 42.85 13.41 -12.86
N LEU A 862 42.34 13.79 -11.69
CA LEU A 862 42.97 14.81 -10.84
C LEU A 862 44.31 14.36 -10.24
N ILE A 863 44.46 13.07 -9.95
CA ILE A 863 45.76 12.52 -9.52
C ILE A 863 46.78 12.58 -10.66
N LEU A 864 46.37 12.17 -11.86
CA LEU A 864 47.24 12.18 -13.04
C LEU A 864 47.80 13.59 -13.30
N VAL A 865 46.98 14.62 -13.12
CA VAL A 865 47.41 16.02 -13.21
C VAL A 865 48.59 16.31 -12.29
N LEU A 866 48.44 16.06 -10.98
CA LEU A 866 49.44 16.38 -9.97
C LEU A 866 50.75 15.62 -10.20
N VAL A 867 50.66 14.36 -10.61
CA VAL A 867 51.86 13.54 -10.90
C VAL A 867 52.61 14.09 -12.11
N ILE A 868 51.88 14.48 -13.16
CA ILE A 868 52.49 15.01 -14.37
C ILE A 868 53.13 16.37 -14.14
N THR A 869 52.47 17.30 -13.44
CA THR A 869 53.01 18.65 -13.17
C THR A 869 54.33 18.55 -12.40
N LEU A 870 54.35 17.78 -11.31
CA LEU A 870 55.56 17.51 -10.54
C LEU A 870 56.67 16.85 -11.38
N TYR A 871 56.31 15.87 -12.21
CA TYR A 871 57.27 15.20 -13.09
C TYR A 871 57.92 16.18 -14.09
N ILE A 872 57.14 17.11 -14.65
CA ILE A 872 57.64 18.13 -15.56
C ILE A 872 58.65 19.02 -14.84
N ASN A 873 58.33 19.51 -13.64
CA ASN A 873 59.25 20.36 -12.87
C ASN A 873 60.53 19.62 -12.48
N PHE A 874 60.41 18.37 -12.03
CA PHE A 874 61.57 17.53 -11.72
C PHE A 874 62.48 17.31 -12.94
N THR A 875 61.90 17.11 -14.13
CA THR A 875 62.67 16.90 -15.38
C THR A 875 63.54 18.10 -15.77
N PHE A 876 63.06 19.33 -15.53
CA PHE A 876 63.77 20.55 -15.88
C PHE A 876 64.70 21.07 -14.78
N ILE A 877 64.36 20.83 -13.52
CA ILE A 877 65.02 21.46 -12.37
C ILE A 877 65.82 20.46 -11.52
N GLY A 878 65.38 19.19 -11.44
CA GLY A 878 66.01 18.17 -10.60
C GLY A 878 67.52 18.02 -10.84
N GLU A 879 67.93 17.89 -12.10
CA GLU A 879 69.36 17.83 -12.46
C GLU A 879 70.13 19.10 -12.07
N LYS A 880 69.47 20.26 -12.06
CA LYS A 880 70.11 21.54 -11.71
C LYS A 880 70.25 21.72 -10.21
N LEU A 881 69.27 21.26 -9.44
CA LEU A 881 69.35 21.20 -7.99
C LEU A 881 70.49 20.29 -7.54
N LEU A 882 70.66 19.11 -8.17
CA LEU A 882 71.77 18.20 -7.88
C LEU A 882 73.13 18.87 -8.13
N MET A 883 73.28 19.60 -9.25
CA MET A 883 74.49 20.38 -9.55
C MET A 883 74.72 21.56 -8.60
N LEU A 884 73.67 22.22 -8.11
CA LEU A 884 73.77 23.38 -7.22
C LEU A 884 74.22 23.00 -5.80
N PHE A 885 73.82 21.83 -5.32
CA PHE A 885 74.16 21.35 -3.98
C PHE A 885 75.43 20.49 -3.93
N ASN A 886 76.18 20.39 -5.04
CA ASN A 886 77.37 19.52 -5.13
C ASN A 886 77.11 18.10 -4.60
N LEU A 887 75.93 17.54 -4.91
CA LEU A 887 75.68 16.13 -4.73
C LEU A 887 76.36 15.42 -5.90
N ASP A 888 77.69 15.27 -5.82
CA ASP A 888 78.44 14.46 -6.76
C ASP A 888 77.88 13.03 -6.76
N ASN A 889 77.85 12.43 -7.94
CA ASN A 889 77.31 11.09 -8.22
C ASN A 889 77.84 9.96 -7.30
N GLU A 890 78.86 10.21 -6.47
CA GLU A 890 79.34 9.27 -5.45
C GLU A 890 78.35 9.08 -4.28
N SER A 891 77.58 10.10 -3.88
CA SER A 891 76.66 9.99 -2.74
C SER A 891 75.37 9.21 -3.05
N MET A 892 74.97 9.13 -4.33
CA MET A 892 73.79 8.36 -4.75
C MET A 892 74.13 6.87 -4.84
N THR A 893 75.33 6.51 -5.29
CA THR A 893 75.86 5.14 -5.19
C THR A 893 76.08 4.71 -3.74
N SER A 894 76.50 5.61 -2.83
CA SER A 894 76.62 5.27 -1.42
C SER A 894 75.26 5.08 -0.74
N LEU A 895 74.24 5.89 -1.07
CA LEU A 895 72.87 5.73 -0.56
C LEU A 895 72.17 4.47 -1.10
N ILE A 896 72.36 4.16 -2.39
CA ILE A 896 71.86 2.92 -3.01
C ILE A 896 72.60 1.70 -2.45
N SER A 897 73.91 1.81 -2.16
CA SER A 897 74.66 0.74 -1.46
C SER A 897 74.23 0.56 0.00
N LEU A 898 73.83 1.64 0.68
CA LEU A 898 73.30 1.60 2.05
C LEU A 898 71.92 0.95 2.10
N LEU A 899 71.03 1.32 1.18
CA LEU A 899 69.68 0.75 1.06
C LEU A 899 69.72 -0.74 0.62
N THR A 900 70.64 -1.11 -0.27
CA THR A 900 70.85 -2.53 -0.62
C THR A 900 71.57 -3.33 0.46
N SER A 901 72.39 -2.69 1.31
CA SER A 901 73.02 -3.34 2.47
C SER A 901 72.04 -3.61 3.62
N GLU A 902 71.01 -2.77 3.81
CA GLU A 902 69.96 -3.00 4.83
C GLU A 902 68.98 -4.11 4.43
N GLU A 903 68.68 -4.30 3.14
CA GLU A 903 67.90 -5.46 2.67
C GLU A 903 68.66 -6.79 2.80
N SER A 904 70.00 -6.77 2.67
CA SER A 904 70.84 -7.97 2.89
C SER A 904 70.99 -8.37 4.37
N LYS A 905 70.70 -7.47 5.31
CA LYS A 905 70.74 -7.74 6.77
C LYS A 905 69.39 -8.11 7.39
N LYS A 906 68.29 -8.06 6.63
CA LYS A 906 66.95 -8.47 7.08
C LYS A 906 66.47 -9.83 6.54
N ASN A 907 67.25 -10.48 5.68
CA ASN A 907 67.02 -11.85 5.19
C ASN A 907 68.22 -12.79 5.48
N GLY A 908 68.88 -12.60 6.63
CA GLY A 908 69.87 -13.51 7.20
C GLY A 908 69.52 -13.87 8.63
#